data_AF-A0A7J6MDK6-F1
#
_entry.id   AF-A0A7J6MDK6-F1
#
_cell.length_a   1.000
_cell.length_b   1.000
_cell.length_c   1.000
_cell.angle_alpha   90.00
_cell.angle_beta   90.00
_cell.angle_gamma   90.00
#
_symmetry.space_group_name_H-M   'P 1'
#
loop_
_entity.id
_entity.type
_entity.pdbx_description
1 polymer ?
#
loop_
_entity_poly.entity_id
_entity_poly.type
_entity_poly.pdbx_seq_one_letter_code
_entity_poly.pdbx_strand_id
1 'polypeptide(L)'
;MEPTTPARSEKGPRRGTMNPMSAPKTTTKKSVSQRQQQPGSGSKGGAARDLHQTALPTSHTGLQASSSPKPVHAALLDLPRSHDGTVRIKDERPLQSKAYRKACAEYVYAYLSKHGYRSDRMKPGWFDSPSTREFFSVCEFLLERIDPNLIVSAPQKKSTPEDLISIVRTKLLYPYDVPKSALASVGAITTWPALLGLLSWLVEEAEETDRMKERVNSISDATRAREKALGTAYTAWVQAGQAQTLEETAMLDKIEGLIRAEYDELKGENEKCEKIIGDNDTAVKNIKDSGDLDDPEEYERKNEEIRGHVGEVVREVEALRRREQEASEDRQRWEQKTGKEKEKEQKLRDQINELTQRVDAQVYSHDDLAQLLARARRLDDETCQLQEQITQCDSDTISEETQARTEQHTLQGLCHEFNECIGTGGHPAIPRANFNPEAADFLKRTFGSLAAPGLNIESLVDARDALREYLESREQADKQLKKAKKEIKTVAMKEAEWKETREALLRERAESEKKAVADAEARLVELDKQIKHLHESSEAQKSKLLEDVATAEEEARELEELTDQSVHERKGYEQRFEAAVEVINSVVEHGLRKAEDLDHCLDDELMRMQEGESKPKASKRAAGEYEEATSRVRDKFLIEAPESFFLLWEACRKLNPSNPCAALEGIGLTLVGPFQDVAEASNLPQSEWRYFYDPPEVVTVVVDLENLGRHWAYYVDKPGDSPISVLVASRADDCKFRAASDSVLSLVYDIAREHEQGDRIASTIESLCHNKAELTVSLSAWKARMRRTQGTTFNGLGVLVPYDKHTEVGYRELPVSSKVLRGILDKIRDAPPAERDTSKLDEIFTWTNIGNDEGDFGMGLELGQDLFCADKPGVTPVFTKPLTTILRNAYNLLGRKAFVPVLEEHTQWRVSQFQELGEKCAGLAPGCLALQKIS
;
A
#
# COMPACT_ATOMS: atom_id res chain seq x y z
N MET A 1 -30.90 47.02 -27.07
CA MET A 1 -29.79 47.78 -27.71
C MET A 1 -29.49 48.96 -26.82
N GLU A 2 -28.26 49.10 -26.32
CA GLU A 2 -27.38 50.27 -26.50
C GLU A 2 -26.18 50.17 -25.51
N PRO A 3 -24.94 50.44 -25.98
CA PRO A 3 -23.78 50.64 -25.12
C PRO A 3 -23.50 52.13 -24.92
N THR A 4 -22.71 52.50 -23.90
CA THR A 4 -21.86 53.71 -24.00
C THR A 4 -20.74 53.72 -22.95
N THR A 5 -19.51 53.87 -23.43
CA THR A 5 -18.43 54.53 -22.67
C THR A 5 -18.48 56.03 -22.95
N PRO A 6 -17.85 56.85 -22.10
CA PRO A 6 -16.98 57.90 -22.65
C PRO A 6 -15.63 57.99 -21.91
N ALA A 7 -14.69 58.78 -22.45
CA ALA A 7 -13.33 58.88 -21.94
C ALA A 7 -12.75 60.31 -21.97
N ARG A 8 -11.86 60.59 -21.00
CA ARG A 8 -10.62 61.41 -21.09
C ARG A 8 -10.70 62.87 -21.59
N SER A 9 -10.31 63.85 -20.75
CA SER A 9 -9.11 64.71 -21.00
C SER A 9 -8.81 65.81 -19.94
N GLU A 10 -7.61 65.66 -19.33
CA GLU A 10 -6.56 66.63 -18.93
C GLU A 10 -6.78 68.18 -18.83
N LYS A 11 -6.22 68.77 -17.76
CA LYS A 11 -5.45 70.06 -17.72
C LYS A 11 -4.63 70.15 -16.40
N GLY A 12 -3.37 70.65 -16.44
CA GLY A 12 -2.47 70.85 -15.28
C GLY A 12 -2.18 72.34 -14.98
N PRO A 13 -0.96 72.79 -14.53
CA PRO A 13 0.25 72.05 -14.07
C PRO A 13 1.06 72.72 -12.89
N ARG A 14 2.31 72.25 -12.62
CA ARG A 14 3.37 72.76 -11.68
C ARG A 14 3.15 72.42 -10.18
N ARG A 15 4.14 72.18 -9.29
CA ARG A 15 5.63 71.95 -9.28
C ARG A 15 5.97 71.32 -7.87
N GLY A 16 7.16 70.78 -7.53
CA GLY A 16 8.40 70.45 -8.24
C GLY A 16 9.68 70.54 -7.34
N THR A 17 10.70 69.70 -7.58
CA THR A 17 12.04 69.59 -6.90
C THR A 17 12.05 69.14 -5.42
N MET A 18 13.06 68.42 -4.89
CA MET A 18 14.44 68.13 -5.38
C MET A 18 14.98 66.73 -4.96
N ASN A 19 16.06 66.26 -5.60
CA ASN A 19 16.83 65.01 -5.35
C ASN A 19 18.25 65.40 -4.80
N PRO A 20 19.29 64.54 -4.60
CA PRO A 20 19.51 63.10 -4.88
C PRO A 20 20.02 62.33 -3.61
N MET A 21 20.89 61.29 -3.55
CA MET A 21 21.81 60.61 -4.49
C MET A 21 22.36 59.25 -3.96
N SER A 22 22.93 58.44 -4.87
CA SER A 22 24.04 57.46 -4.67
C SER A 22 23.85 56.10 -3.97
N ALA A 23 24.47 55.09 -4.59
CA ALA A 23 24.88 53.77 -4.08
C ALA A 23 26.43 53.66 -4.30
N PRO A 24 27.16 52.50 -4.27
CA PRO A 24 26.75 51.10 -4.02
C PRO A 24 27.75 50.19 -3.22
N LYS A 25 27.37 48.91 -3.08
CA LYS A 25 28.21 47.67 -3.10
C LYS A 25 29.15 47.26 -1.92
N THR A 26 29.07 45.93 -1.67
CA THR A 26 30.15 44.92 -1.40
C THR A 26 30.76 44.65 0.00
N THR A 27 30.64 43.36 0.37
CA THR A 27 31.68 42.39 0.84
C THR A 27 31.96 42.04 2.33
N THR A 28 32.08 40.70 2.50
CA THR A 28 33.01 39.91 3.35
C THR A 28 32.78 39.58 4.84
N LYS A 29 32.37 38.32 5.06
CA LYS A 29 33.05 37.24 5.85
C LYS A 29 33.12 37.24 7.40
N LYS A 30 32.68 36.08 7.93
CA LYS A 30 33.26 35.25 9.02
C LYS A 30 33.62 35.86 10.39
N SER A 31 32.90 35.46 11.43
CA SER A 31 33.31 34.48 12.50
C SER A 31 32.17 34.35 13.53
N VAL A 32 31.66 33.18 13.93
CA VAL A 32 32.25 31.96 14.54
C VAL A 32 32.43 32.05 16.07
N SER A 33 31.88 31.03 16.75
CA SER A 33 32.13 30.57 18.13
C SER A 33 31.36 31.18 19.33
N GLN A 34 30.54 30.28 19.90
CA GLN A 34 30.58 29.80 21.30
C GLN A 34 29.81 30.55 22.41
N ARG A 35 29.01 29.73 23.13
CA ARG A 35 29.05 29.43 24.59
C ARG A 35 29.44 30.57 25.56
N GLN A 36 28.82 30.71 26.74
CA GLN A 36 28.06 29.71 27.52
C GLN A 36 27.15 30.38 28.57
N GLN A 37 26.13 29.62 29.03
CA GLN A 37 25.57 29.60 30.39
C GLN A 37 25.02 30.89 31.06
N GLN A 38 23.74 30.77 31.43
CA GLN A 38 23.12 31.07 32.75
C GLN A 38 24.07 31.17 33.97
N PRO A 39 23.68 31.77 35.12
CA PRO A 39 22.30 31.94 35.62
C PRO A 39 21.97 33.32 36.26
N GLY A 40 20.74 33.46 36.79
CA GLY A 40 20.36 34.62 37.62
C GLY A 40 18.88 34.68 37.98
N SER A 41 18.50 34.16 39.16
CA SER A 41 17.14 34.22 39.71
C SER A 41 16.77 35.60 40.30
N GLY A 42 15.47 35.94 40.38
CA GLY A 42 15.06 37.26 40.91
C GLY A 42 13.55 37.54 41.02
N SER A 43 12.80 36.70 41.73
CA SER A 43 11.32 36.82 41.83
C SER A 43 10.82 38.05 42.61
N LYS A 44 9.72 38.64 42.11
CA LYS A 44 8.64 39.39 42.82
C LYS A 44 7.51 39.65 41.81
N GLY A 45 6.21 39.44 42.05
CA GLY A 45 5.50 38.92 43.23
C GLY A 45 4.47 39.92 43.76
N GLY A 46 3.17 39.60 43.70
CA GLY A 46 2.13 40.47 44.28
C GLY A 46 0.66 40.14 43.93
N ALA A 47 -0.04 39.56 44.92
CA ALA A 47 -1.51 39.59 45.13
C ALA A 47 -2.48 38.94 44.09
N ALA A 48 -3.75 38.72 44.44
CA ALA A 48 -4.31 37.70 45.38
C ALA A 48 -5.83 37.91 45.63
N ARG A 49 -6.56 36.82 45.94
CA ARG A 49 -7.89 36.78 46.61
C ARG A 49 -9.09 37.33 45.82
N ASP A 50 -10.37 37.02 46.11
CA ASP A 50 -11.09 35.95 46.87
C ASP A 50 -12.59 36.04 46.41
N LEU A 51 -13.54 35.11 46.60
CA LEU A 51 -13.61 33.82 47.31
C LEU A 51 -14.68 32.89 46.64
N HIS A 52 -15.23 31.91 47.39
CA HIS A 52 -16.28 30.94 47.02
C HIS A 52 -17.73 31.42 47.22
N GLN A 53 -18.69 30.60 46.76
CA GLN A 53 -19.71 29.97 47.64
C GLN A 53 -20.27 28.66 47.00
N THR A 54 -20.07 27.46 47.59
CA THR A 54 -20.98 26.63 48.44
C THR A 54 -22.13 25.88 47.72
N ALA A 55 -22.54 24.64 48.05
CA ALA A 55 -22.03 23.64 49.02
C ALA A 55 -22.61 22.20 48.77
N LEU A 56 -22.09 21.22 49.54
CA LEU A 56 -22.55 19.82 49.79
C LEU A 56 -23.85 19.79 50.67
N PRO A 57 -24.51 18.66 51.11
CA PRO A 57 -23.96 17.30 51.36
C PRO A 57 -24.87 16.01 51.33
N THR A 58 -24.25 14.81 51.51
CA THR A 58 -24.73 13.55 52.21
C THR A 58 -26.01 12.79 51.76
N SER A 59 -26.20 11.46 51.91
CA SER A 59 -25.30 10.30 52.18
C SER A 59 -26.01 8.92 52.22
N HIS A 60 -25.25 7.83 51.94
CA HIS A 60 -25.35 6.43 52.44
C HIS A 60 -26.33 5.37 51.85
N THR A 61 -25.86 4.11 52.03
CA THR A 61 -26.46 2.77 51.73
C THR A 61 -26.42 2.30 50.25
N GLY A 62 -25.98 1.08 49.92
CA GLY A 62 -25.29 0.05 50.74
C GLY A 62 -24.98 -1.25 49.95
N LEU A 63 -24.23 -2.18 50.57
CA LEU A 63 -23.86 -3.54 50.06
C LEU A 63 -22.93 -3.58 48.83
N GLN A 64 -22.13 -4.64 48.58
CA GLN A 64 -21.31 -5.48 49.46
C GLN A 64 -20.17 -6.10 48.61
N ALA A 65 -19.07 -6.57 49.21
CA ALA A 65 -17.92 -7.10 48.46
C ALA A 65 -17.85 -8.63 48.45
N SER A 66 -17.38 -9.21 47.33
CA SER A 66 -16.84 -10.58 47.24
C SER A 66 -15.51 -10.56 46.48
N SER A 67 -14.67 -11.59 46.68
CA SER A 67 -13.22 -11.47 46.48
C SER A 67 -12.61 -12.53 45.56
N SER A 68 -11.84 -12.08 44.57
CA SER A 68 -10.65 -12.77 44.03
C SER A 68 -9.78 -11.79 43.22
N PRO A 69 -8.45 -11.73 43.40
CA PRO A 69 -7.58 -10.92 42.56
C PRO A 69 -7.25 -11.66 41.25
N LYS A 70 -7.48 -11.00 40.10
CA LYS A 70 -6.97 -11.49 38.81
C LYS A 70 -5.46 -11.26 38.71
N PRO A 71 -4.66 -12.18 38.13
CA PRO A 71 -3.31 -11.85 37.68
C PRO A 71 -3.41 -10.84 36.52
N VAL A 72 -2.47 -9.91 36.48
CA VAL A 72 -2.29 -8.96 35.37
C VAL A 72 -1.09 -9.44 34.57
N HIS A 73 -1.31 -9.93 33.35
CA HIS A 73 -0.19 -10.25 32.45
C HIS A 73 0.46 -8.95 31.96
N ALA A 74 1.79 -8.97 31.85
CA ALA A 74 2.57 -7.80 31.45
C ALA A 74 2.59 -7.67 29.92
N ALA A 75 1.82 -6.72 29.38
CA ALA A 75 2.04 -6.21 28.03
C ALA A 75 3.24 -5.26 28.05
N LEU A 76 4.44 -5.76 27.70
CA LEU A 76 5.65 -4.94 27.64
C LEU A 76 6.76 -5.54 26.75
N LEU A 77 6.56 -5.56 25.44
CA LEU A 77 7.62 -5.84 24.46
C LEU A 77 7.95 -4.68 23.50
N ASP A 78 7.53 -3.45 23.82
CA ASP A 78 8.19 -2.25 23.31
C ASP A 78 8.85 -1.43 24.43
N LEU A 79 10.15 -1.17 24.25
CA LEU A 79 10.97 -0.32 25.12
C LEU A 79 12.08 0.32 24.26
N PRO A 80 12.09 1.66 24.10
CA PRO A 80 12.99 2.30 23.16
C PRO A 80 14.46 2.19 23.58
N ARG A 81 15.32 1.78 22.65
CA ARG A 81 16.79 1.74 22.78
C ARG A 81 17.39 3.14 22.96
N SER A 82 17.32 3.67 24.17
CA SER A 82 18.21 4.75 24.62
C SER A 82 19.49 4.14 25.21
N HIS A 83 20.65 4.61 24.75
CA HIS A 83 21.94 3.99 25.08
C HIS A 83 22.54 4.45 26.44
N ASP A 84 21.74 5.14 27.26
CA ASP A 84 22.16 5.76 28.52
C ASP A 84 20.99 5.82 29.53
N GLY A 85 21.23 5.38 30.78
CA GLY A 85 20.45 5.87 31.93
C GLY A 85 19.12 5.22 32.37
N THR A 86 18.82 3.95 32.04
CA THR A 86 17.73 3.12 32.65
C THR A 86 16.40 3.82 33.00
N VAL A 87 15.36 3.66 32.16
CA VAL A 87 13.97 3.90 32.58
C VAL A 87 13.62 2.93 33.72
N ARG A 88 13.29 3.45 34.90
CA ARG A 88 12.89 2.64 36.06
C ARG A 88 11.39 2.41 36.06
N ILE A 89 10.95 1.27 35.52
CA ILE A 89 9.59 0.78 35.76
C ILE A 89 9.44 0.54 37.26
N LYS A 90 8.39 1.13 37.83
CA LYS A 90 8.05 0.97 39.25
C LYS A 90 7.25 -0.31 39.41
N ASP A 91 7.66 -1.18 40.32
CA ASP A 91 6.92 -2.40 40.62
C ASP A 91 5.53 -2.07 41.17
N GLU A 92 4.49 -2.40 40.40
CA GLU A 92 3.09 -2.13 40.74
C GLU A 92 2.46 -3.24 41.57
N ARG A 93 3.13 -4.39 41.70
CA ARG A 93 2.62 -5.52 42.48
C ARG A 93 2.46 -5.10 43.94
N PRO A 94 1.42 -5.56 44.66
CA PRO A 94 1.12 -5.12 46.02
C PRO A 94 2.05 -5.78 47.08
N LEU A 95 3.36 -5.75 46.85
CA LEU A 95 4.42 -6.33 47.68
C LEU A 95 4.42 -5.80 49.12
N GLN A 96 3.83 -4.62 49.37
CA GLN A 96 3.67 -4.09 50.72
C GLN A 96 2.50 -4.74 51.50
N SER A 97 1.54 -5.38 50.81
CA SER A 97 0.44 -6.12 51.42
C SER A 97 0.92 -7.41 52.07
N LYS A 98 0.62 -7.59 53.36
CA LYS A 98 0.93 -8.83 54.11
C LYS A 98 0.23 -10.06 53.51
N ALA A 99 -0.97 -9.89 52.94
CA ALA A 99 -1.71 -10.97 52.29
C ALA A 99 -1.04 -11.42 50.98
N TYR A 100 -0.63 -10.47 50.14
CA TYR A 100 0.04 -10.77 48.87
C TYR A 100 1.40 -11.44 49.09
N ARG A 101 2.22 -10.93 50.03
CA ARG A 101 3.49 -11.59 50.41
C ARG A 101 3.28 -13.03 50.89
N LYS A 102 2.21 -13.31 51.64
CA LYS A 102 1.89 -14.68 52.05
C LYS A 102 1.59 -15.57 50.84
N ALA A 103 0.78 -15.10 49.89
CA ALA A 103 0.49 -15.84 48.66
C ALA A 103 1.74 -16.11 47.81
N CYS A 104 2.61 -15.11 47.60
CA CYS A 104 3.88 -15.30 46.89
C CYS A 104 4.80 -16.32 47.57
N ALA A 105 4.88 -16.29 48.91
CA ALA A 105 5.65 -17.27 49.68
C ALA A 105 5.07 -18.69 49.57
N GLU A 106 3.75 -18.84 49.62
CA GLU A 106 3.07 -20.13 49.48
C GLU A 106 3.21 -20.71 48.06
N TYR A 107 3.14 -19.88 47.02
CA TYR A 107 3.38 -20.28 45.63
C TYR A 107 4.83 -20.74 45.39
N VAL A 108 5.83 -19.95 45.81
CA VAL A 108 7.24 -20.34 45.67
C VAL A 108 7.55 -21.62 46.47
N TYR A 109 6.96 -21.76 47.67
CA TYR A 109 7.09 -22.99 48.46
C TYR A 109 6.48 -24.22 47.76
N ALA A 110 5.29 -24.08 47.16
CA ALA A 110 4.63 -25.15 46.45
C ALA A 110 5.44 -25.64 45.24
N TYR A 111 5.96 -24.73 44.41
CA TYR A 111 6.80 -25.09 43.26
C TYR A 111 8.09 -25.79 43.68
N LEU A 112 8.83 -25.21 44.64
CA LEU A 112 10.07 -25.82 45.16
C LEU A 112 9.83 -27.22 45.75
N SER A 113 8.70 -27.42 46.43
CA SER A 113 8.30 -28.73 46.97
C SER A 113 7.96 -29.73 45.86
N LYS A 114 7.20 -29.31 44.83
CA LYS A 114 6.82 -30.13 43.68
C LYS A 114 8.04 -30.57 42.86
N HIS A 115 9.00 -29.67 42.61
CA HIS A 115 10.16 -29.93 41.75
C HIS A 115 11.38 -30.48 42.51
N GLY A 116 11.18 -30.97 43.74
CA GLY A 116 12.18 -31.77 44.48
C GLY A 116 13.30 -30.97 45.14
N TYR A 117 13.12 -29.67 45.39
CA TYR A 117 14.06 -28.90 46.19
C TYR A 117 14.13 -29.45 47.62
N ARG A 118 15.34 -29.48 48.20
CA ARG A 118 15.64 -30.22 49.43
C ARG A 118 14.90 -29.69 50.67
N SER A 119 13.76 -30.32 50.97
CA SER A 119 12.84 -29.91 52.03
C SER A 119 13.42 -30.01 53.46
N ASP A 120 14.52 -30.75 53.66
CA ASP A 120 15.31 -30.78 54.92
C ASP A 120 15.80 -29.40 55.39
N ARG A 121 15.66 -28.35 54.56
CA ARG A 121 16.16 -27.00 54.80
C ARG A 121 15.05 -25.96 54.99
N MET A 122 13.83 -26.25 54.53
CA MET A 122 12.73 -25.28 54.55
C MET A 122 11.94 -25.38 55.87
N LYS A 123 12.47 -24.74 56.91
CA LYS A 123 11.81 -24.64 58.23
C LYS A 123 10.48 -23.89 58.13
N PRO A 124 9.50 -24.17 59.02
CA PRO A 124 8.34 -23.29 59.20
C PRO A 124 8.81 -21.86 59.46
N GLY A 125 8.30 -20.90 58.67
CA GLY A 125 8.72 -19.49 58.71
C GLY A 125 9.96 -19.14 57.87
N TRP A 126 10.45 -20.01 56.97
CA TRP A 126 11.57 -19.68 56.06
C TRP A 126 11.36 -18.37 55.28
N PHE A 127 10.14 -18.11 54.83
CA PHE A 127 9.76 -16.89 54.10
C PHE A 127 9.47 -15.66 55.00
N ASP A 128 9.63 -15.75 56.32
CA ASP A 128 9.49 -14.58 57.20
C ASP A 128 10.79 -13.76 57.28
N SER A 129 11.96 -14.41 57.25
CA SER A 129 13.28 -13.76 57.14
C SER A 129 14.37 -14.77 56.72
N PRO A 130 14.50 -15.08 55.42
CA PRO A 130 15.50 -16.04 54.92
C PRO A 130 16.92 -15.45 54.91
N SER A 131 17.95 -16.29 55.07
CA SER A 131 19.32 -15.83 54.95
C SER A 131 19.74 -15.63 53.49
N THR A 132 20.71 -14.73 53.27
CA THR A 132 21.31 -14.44 51.97
C THR A 132 21.78 -15.71 51.24
N ARG A 133 22.30 -16.71 51.96
CA ARG A 133 22.76 -17.98 51.37
C ARG A 133 21.61 -18.87 50.89
N GLU A 134 20.50 -18.89 51.61
CA GLU A 134 19.33 -19.71 51.27
C GLU A 134 18.61 -19.11 50.06
N PHE A 135 18.50 -17.79 50.01
CA PHE A 135 17.96 -17.05 48.85
C PHE A 135 18.70 -17.35 47.55
N PHE A 136 20.04 -17.23 47.54
CA PHE A 136 20.81 -17.52 46.32
C PHE A 136 20.79 -19.01 45.93
N SER A 137 20.74 -19.93 46.91
CA SER A 137 20.58 -21.37 46.63
C SER A 137 19.23 -21.71 45.99
N VAL A 138 18.18 -20.90 46.21
CA VAL A 138 16.90 -21.02 45.50
C VAL A 138 17.01 -20.38 44.10
N CYS A 139 17.65 -19.21 43.97
CA CYS A 139 17.86 -18.58 42.67
C CYS A 139 18.67 -19.47 41.71
N GLU A 140 19.77 -20.08 42.18
CA GLU A 140 20.57 -21.02 41.40
C GLU A 140 19.72 -22.21 40.91
N PHE A 141 18.92 -22.82 41.79
CA PHE A 141 18.03 -23.93 41.43
C PHE A 141 16.97 -23.56 40.39
N LEU A 142 16.36 -22.37 40.48
CA LEU A 142 15.36 -21.91 39.50
C LEU A 142 16.02 -21.63 38.14
N LEU A 143 17.18 -20.96 38.14
CA LEU A 143 17.95 -20.67 36.92
C LEU A 143 18.39 -21.95 36.18
N GLU A 144 18.84 -22.98 36.90
CA GLU A 144 19.20 -24.30 36.33
C GLU A 144 17.99 -25.03 35.69
N ARG A 145 16.75 -24.73 36.11
CA ARG A 145 15.54 -25.27 35.47
C ARG A 145 15.08 -24.46 34.25
N ILE A 146 15.22 -23.15 34.29
CA ILE A 146 14.86 -22.22 33.21
C ILE A 146 15.74 -22.48 31.96
N ASP A 147 17.06 -22.56 32.12
CA ASP A 147 17.96 -22.93 31.02
C ASP A 147 19.11 -23.83 31.52
N PRO A 148 19.11 -25.13 31.19
CA PRO A 148 20.21 -26.05 31.52
C PRO A 148 21.56 -25.71 30.88
N ASN A 149 21.59 -24.86 29.84
CA ASN A 149 22.81 -24.38 29.20
C ASN A 149 23.31 -23.05 29.79
N LEU A 150 22.57 -22.49 30.76
CA LEU A 150 22.88 -21.22 31.38
C LEU A 150 24.14 -21.39 32.23
N ILE A 151 25.28 -20.93 31.72
CA ILE A 151 26.54 -20.93 32.46
C ILE A 151 26.45 -19.90 33.60
N VAL A 152 25.87 -20.31 34.73
CA VAL A 152 25.75 -19.52 35.97
C VAL A 152 27.13 -19.26 36.61
N SER A 153 28.11 -20.14 36.34
CA SER A 153 29.53 -19.89 36.58
C SER A 153 30.43 -20.77 35.70
N ALA A 154 31.64 -20.28 35.43
CA ALA A 154 32.71 -21.10 34.85
C ALA A 154 33.07 -22.26 35.82
N PRO A 155 33.42 -23.46 35.33
CA PRO A 155 33.43 -24.73 36.09
C PRO A 155 34.49 -24.89 37.21
N GLN A 156 35.07 -23.79 37.69
CA GLN A 156 35.98 -23.72 38.85
C GLN A 156 35.69 -22.51 39.78
N LYS A 157 34.65 -21.71 39.51
CA LYS A 157 34.24 -20.55 40.32
C LYS A 157 32.84 -20.80 40.88
N LYS A 158 32.55 -20.29 42.09
CA LYS A 158 31.18 -20.20 42.62
C LYS A 158 30.54 -18.89 42.17
N SER A 159 29.26 -18.95 41.86
CA SER A 159 28.41 -17.80 41.52
C SER A 159 28.47 -16.74 42.61
N THR A 160 28.62 -15.48 42.23
CA THR A 160 28.43 -14.36 43.17
C THR A 160 26.99 -13.84 43.12
N PRO A 161 26.48 -13.21 44.20
CA PRO A 161 25.23 -12.46 44.19
C PRO A 161 25.08 -11.51 42.99
N GLU A 162 26.20 -10.90 42.60
CA GLU A 162 26.29 -9.97 41.47
C GLU A 162 26.21 -10.68 40.12
N ASP A 163 26.84 -11.85 39.97
CA ASP A 163 26.75 -12.68 38.75
C ASP A 163 25.29 -13.11 38.50
N LEU A 164 24.58 -13.56 39.54
CA LEU A 164 23.18 -14.00 39.46
C LEU A 164 22.22 -12.87 39.07
N ILE A 165 22.35 -11.70 39.70
CA ILE A 165 21.55 -10.52 39.35
C ILE A 165 21.89 -9.96 37.96
N SER A 166 23.15 -10.10 37.52
CA SER A 166 23.53 -9.79 36.14
C SER A 166 22.82 -10.70 35.14
N ILE A 167 22.80 -12.01 35.38
CA ILE A 167 22.09 -13.01 34.55
C ILE A 167 20.59 -12.69 34.49
N VAL A 168 19.94 -12.53 35.65
CA VAL A 168 18.50 -12.22 35.75
C VAL A 168 18.13 -10.93 35.01
N ARG A 169 18.98 -9.89 35.07
CA ARG A 169 18.71 -8.60 34.40
C ARG A 169 19.07 -8.57 32.92
N THR A 170 20.11 -9.29 32.49
CA THR A 170 20.67 -9.17 31.12
C THR A 170 20.33 -10.33 30.19
N LYS A 171 20.00 -11.50 30.73
CA LYS A 171 19.59 -12.68 29.95
C LYS A 171 18.10 -12.99 30.09
N LEU A 172 17.55 -12.85 31.30
CA LEU A 172 16.11 -13.04 31.56
C LEU A 172 15.33 -11.71 31.64
N LEU A 173 15.99 -10.58 31.35
CA LEU A 173 15.37 -9.25 31.17
C LEU A 173 14.43 -8.77 32.31
N TYR A 174 14.66 -9.19 33.56
CA TYR A 174 13.76 -8.89 34.69
C TYR A 174 13.43 -7.38 34.79
N PRO A 175 12.15 -6.98 34.71
CA PRO A 175 11.77 -5.59 34.43
C PRO A 175 11.87 -4.63 35.63
N TYR A 176 12.00 -5.15 36.85
CA TYR A 176 11.97 -4.32 38.08
C TYR A 176 13.37 -4.09 38.67
N ASP A 177 13.66 -2.85 39.10
CA ASP A 177 15.01 -2.47 39.56
C ASP A 177 15.33 -3.03 40.96
N VAL A 178 16.12 -4.11 41.03
CA VAL A 178 16.61 -4.70 42.30
C VAL A 178 17.91 -3.99 42.74
N PRO A 179 17.90 -3.15 43.78
CA PRO A 179 19.09 -2.41 44.19
C PRO A 179 20.11 -3.35 44.85
N LYS A 180 21.39 -3.20 44.50
CA LYS A 180 22.49 -4.04 45.03
C LYS A 180 22.56 -4.08 46.56
N SER A 181 22.10 -3.01 47.24
CA SER A 181 22.01 -2.95 48.70
C SER A 181 20.99 -3.91 49.32
N ALA A 182 19.96 -4.35 48.58
CA ALA A 182 19.00 -5.35 49.07
C ALA A 182 19.65 -6.74 49.24
N LEU A 183 20.60 -7.08 48.36
CA LEU A 183 21.31 -8.36 48.34
C LEU A 183 22.21 -8.55 49.58
N ALA A 184 22.71 -7.44 50.15
CA ALA A 184 23.50 -7.44 51.36
C ALA A 184 22.66 -7.75 52.64
N SER A 185 21.34 -7.60 52.59
CA SER A 185 20.44 -7.86 53.70
C SER A 185 19.08 -8.37 53.21
N VAL A 186 19.08 -9.61 52.71
CA VAL A 186 17.93 -10.21 52.02
C VAL A 186 16.69 -10.31 52.90
N GLY A 187 16.84 -10.81 54.13
CA GLY A 187 15.73 -11.02 55.07
C GLY A 187 15.26 -9.77 55.83
N ALA A 188 15.70 -8.56 55.46
CA ALA A 188 15.27 -7.33 56.14
C ALA A 188 13.88 -6.87 55.67
N ILE A 189 13.08 -6.34 56.59
CA ILE A 189 11.64 -6.06 56.38
C ILE A 189 11.34 -5.07 55.24
N THR A 190 12.31 -4.25 54.84
CA THR A 190 12.20 -3.26 53.75
C THR A 190 12.64 -3.78 52.38
N THR A 191 13.49 -4.80 52.33
CA THR A 191 14.12 -5.35 51.12
C THR A 191 13.50 -6.67 50.69
N TRP A 192 13.16 -7.52 51.66
CA TRP A 192 12.56 -8.82 51.46
C TRP A 192 11.30 -8.81 50.56
N PRO A 193 10.38 -7.83 50.63
CA PRO A 193 9.23 -7.77 49.73
C PRO A 193 9.58 -7.78 48.24
N ALA A 194 10.62 -7.05 47.83
CA ALA A 194 11.06 -7.00 46.42
C ALA A 194 11.79 -8.27 45.98
N LEU A 195 12.55 -8.88 46.90
CA LEU A 195 13.27 -10.12 46.64
C LEU A 195 12.34 -11.35 46.59
N LEU A 196 11.25 -11.33 47.36
CA LEU A 196 10.17 -12.32 47.24
C LEU A 196 9.39 -12.18 45.92
N GLY A 197 9.16 -10.95 45.44
CA GLY A 197 8.59 -10.69 44.12
C GLY A 197 9.51 -11.10 42.96
N LEU A 198 10.83 -11.08 43.16
CA LEU A 198 11.78 -11.68 42.21
C LEU A 198 11.71 -13.22 42.24
N LEU A 199 11.56 -13.83 43.42
CA LEU A 199 11.44 -15.29 43.52
C LEU A 199 10.12 -15.83 42.96
N SER A 200 8.99 -15.13 43.10
CA SER A 200 7.73 -15.59 42.46
C SER A 200 7.87 -15.57 40.95
N TRP A 201 8.44 -14.50 40.39
CA TRP A 201 8.69 -14.39 38.96
C TRP A 201 9.68 -15.45 38.44
N LEU A 202 10.78 -15.72 39.15
CA LEU A 202 11.68 -16.84 38.79
C LEU A 202 11.01 -18.22 38.91
N VAL A 203 9.89 -18.35 39.62
CA VAL A 203 9.04 -19.55 39.61
C VAL A 203 8.06 -19.52 38.43
N GLU A 204 7.47 -18.38 38.11
CA GLU A 204 6.60 -18.17 36.93
C GLU A 204 7.34 -18.56 35.63
N GLU A 205 8.57 -18.06 35.43
CA GLU A 205 9.44 -18.41 34.29
C GLU A 205 9.83 -19.91 34.28
N ALA A 206 10.10 -20.50 35.45
CA ALA A 206 10.48 -21.91 35.56
C ALA A 206 9.30 -22.87 35.36
N GLU A 207 8.08 -22.47 35.72
CA GLU A 207 6.85 -23.20 35.37
C GLU A 207 6.58 -23.17 33.87
N GLU A 208 6.63 -22.00 33.22
CA GLU A 208 6.39 -21.92 31.78
C GLU A 208 7.47 -22.66 30.98
N THR A 209 8.73 -22.63 31.43
CA THR A 209 9.80 -23.44 30.85
C THR A 209 9.48 -24.95 30.93
N ASP A 210 9.06 -25.46 32.09
CA ASP A 210 8.74 -26.89 32.23
C ASP A 210 7.47 -27.28 31.46
N ARG A 211 6.46 -26.40 31.36
CA ARG A 211 5.30 -26.55 30.45
C ARG A 211 5.74 -26.62 28.98
N MET A 212 6.65 -25.76 28.55
CA MET A 212 7.13 -25.73 27.15
C MET A 212 7.88 -27.02 26.78
N LYS A 213 8.67 -27.59 27.70
CA LYS A 213 9.29 -28.91 27.51
C LYS A 213 8.26 -30.03 27.36
N GLU A 214 7.18 -29.99 28.14
CA GLU A 214 6.07 -30.95 28.07
C GLU A 214 5.34 -30.87 26.73
N ARG A 215 5.02 -29.66 26.26
CA ARG A 215 4.46 -29.41 24.90
C ARG A 215 5.35 -29.99 23.80
N VAL A 216 6.66 -29.72 23.80
CA VAL A 216 7.61 -30.20 22.77
C VAL A 216 7.75 -31.73 22.76
N ASN A 217 7.56 -32.39 23.91
CA ASN A 217 7.52 -33.85 23.96
C ASN A 217 6.23 -34.43 23.35
N SER A 218 5.11 -33.69 23.41
CA SER A 218 3.82 -34.08 22.83
C SER A 218 3.70 -33.88 21.31
N ILE A 219 4.67 -33.23 20.67
CA ILE A 219 4.71 -33.01 19.21
C ILE A 219 5.07 -34.32 18.46
N SER A 220 4.42 -34.57 17.32
CA SER A 220 4.66 -35.78 16.50
C SER A 220 6.10 -35.84 15.97
N ASP A 221 6.61 -37.06 15.75
CA ASP A 221 7.96 -37.24 15.22
C ASP A 221 8.12 -36.70 13.78
N ALA A 222 7.03 -36.55 13.01
CA ALA A 222 7.04 -35.90 11.70
C ALA A 222 7.28 -34.39 11.83
N THR A 223 6.51 -33.70 12.66
CA THR A 223 6.70 -32.27 12.97
C THR A 223 8.08 -32.00 13.57
N ARG A 224 8.53 -32.85 14.52
CA ARG A 224 9.88 -32.81 15.12
C ARG A 224 10.99 -33.00 14.08
N ALA A 225 10.77 -33.85 13.07
CA ALA A 225 11.69 -34.01 11.95
C ALA A 225 11.69 -32.79 11.01
N ARG A 226 10.53 -32.16 10.76
CA ARG A 226 10.42 -30.91 9.98
C ARG A 226 11.17 -29.77 10.65
N GLU A 227 10.92 -29.49 11.93
CA GLU A 227 11.60 -28.40 12.65
C GLU A 227 13.11 -28.59 12.68
N LYS A 228 13.57 -29.83 12.90
CA LYS A 228 15.00 -30.17 12.85
C LYS A 228 15.60 -29.99 11.44
N ALA A 229 14.87 -30.33 10.39
CA ALA A 229 15.31 -30.10 9.01
C ALA A 229 15.37 -28.59 8.69
N LEU A 230 14.35 -27.83 9.09
CA LEU A 230 14.26 -26.38 8.92
C LEU A 230 15.42 -25.65 9.64
N GLY A 231 15.68 -25.99 10.91
CA GLY A 231 16.81 -25.43 11.66
C GLY A 231 18.18 -25.81 11.08
N THR A 232 18.30 -26.99 10.48
CA THR A 232 19.52 -27.42 9.77
C THR A 232 19.72 -26.60 8.49
N ALA A 233 18.66 -26.40 7.69
CA ALA A 233 18.71 -25.59 6.48
C ALA A 233 19.00 -24.11 6.80
N TYR A 234 18.35 -23.55 7.82
CA TYR A 234 18.59 -22.18 8.27
C TYR A 234 20.03 -21.96 8.76
N THR A 235 20.57 -22.87 9.59
CA THR A 235 21.96 -22.76 10.05
C THR A 235 22.98 -22.98 8.93
N ALA A 236 22.69 -23.81 7.93
CA ALA A 236 23.50 -23.92 6.72
C ALA A 236 23.47 -22.62 5.89
N TRP A 237 22.29 -22.04 5.67
CA TRP A 237 22.12 -20.78 4.92
C TRP A 237 22.87 -19.60 5.56
N VAL A 238 22.76 -19.43 6.89
CA VAL A 238 23.51 -18.42 7.66
C VAL A 238 25.03 -18.61 7.55
N GLN A 239 25.51 -19.85 7.35
CA GLN A 239 26.94 -20.15 7.18
C GLN A 239 27.41 -20.06 5.71
N ALA A 240 26.53 -20.30 4.74
CA ALA A 240 26.86 -20.38 3.31
C ALA A 240 26.94 -19.01 2.61
N GLY A 241 26.23 -17.98 3.10
CA GLY A 241 26.43 -16.59 2.68
C GLY A 241 26.04 -16.26 1.24
N GLN A 242 24.73 -16.35 0.92
CA GLN A 242 24.13 -15.96 -0.37
C GLN A 242 24.63 -16.67 -1.64
N ALA A 243 25.36 -17.79 -1.52
CA ALA A 243 25.65 -18.67 -2.64
C ALA A 243 24.55 -19.73 -2.80
N GLN A 244 23.67 -19.58 -3.79
CA GLN A 244 22.70 -20.63 -4.13
C GLN A 244 23.42 -21.91 -4.60
N THR A 245 23.12 -23.05 -3.99
CA THR A 245 23.74 -24.35 -4.30
C THR A 245 22.69 -25.44 -4.52
N LEU A 246 23.06 -26.52 -5.23
CA LEU A 246 22.17 -27.67 -5.45
C LEU A 246 21.71 -28.35 -4.16
N GLU A 247 22.46 -28.19 -3.05
CA GLU A 247 22.08 -28.75 -1.76
C GLU A 247 20.88 -28.00 -1.14
N GLU A 248 20.73 -26.69 -1.37
CA GLU A 248 19.56 -25.93 -0.88
C GLU A 248 18.27 -26.44 -1.52
N THR A 249 18.26 -26.67 -2.84
CA THR A 249 17.10 -27.27 -3.54
C THR A 249 16.74 -28.65 -2.99
N ALA A 250 17.74 -29.50 -2.71
CA ALA A 250 17.50 -30.83 -2.13
C ALA A 250 17.03 -30.78 -0.66
N MET A 251 17.38 -29.72 0.09
CA MET A 251 16.82 -29.49 1.43
C MET A 251 15.38 -28.97 1.37
N LEU A 252 15.05 -28.10 0.41
CA LEU A 252 13.69 -27.60 0.20
C LEU A 252 12.73 -28.72 -0.21
N ASP A 253 13.10 -29.56 -1.20
CA ASP A 253 12.32 -30.75 -1.60
C ASP A 253 12.04 -31.67 -0.40
N LYS A 254 13.03 -31.83 0.49
CA LYS A 254 12.91 -32.65 1.69
C LYS A 254 12.00 -32.03 2.76
N ILE A 255 12.03 -30.70 2.93
CA ILE A 255 11.13 -29.98 3.83
C ILE A 255 9.70 -30.05 3.31
N GLU A 256 9.49 -29.86 2.00
CA GLU A 256 8.16 -29.98 1.38
C GLU A 256 7.61 -31.41 1.49
N GLY A 257 8.45 -32.43 1.28
CA GLY A 257 8.07 -33.83 1.47
C GLY A 257 7.64 -34.15 2.91
N LEU A 258 8.26 -33.51 3.92
CA LEU A 258 7.84 -33.64 5.33
C LEU A 258 6.53 -32.90 5.62
N ILE A 259 6.34 -31.70 5.05
CA ILE A 259 5.08 -30.93 5.17
C ILE A 259 3.90 -31.72 4.57
N ARG A 260 4.10 -32.36 3.41
CA ARG A 260 3.07 -33.20 2.79
C ARG A 260 2.73 -34.43 3.63
N ALA A 261 3.73 -35.07 4.27
CA ALA A 261 3.50 -36.20 5.17
C ALA A 261 2.72 -35.80 6.45
N GLU A 262 3.03 -34.63 7.03
CA GLU A 262 2.32 -34.05 8.18
C GLU A 262 0.87 -33.68 7.83
N TYR A 263 0.65 -33.16 6.61
CA TYR A 263 -0.70 -32.90 6.08
C TYR A 263 -1.51 -34.20 5.86
N ASP A 264 -0.90 -35.25 5.28
CA ASP A 264 -1.56 -36.55 5.09
C ASP A 264 -1.84 -37.25 6.43
N GLU A 265 -0.97 -37.10 7.44
CA GLU A 265 -1.20 -37.58 8.82
C GLU A 265 -2.40 -36.86 9.46
N LEU A 266 -2.40 -35.52 9.49
CA LEU A 266 -3.52 -34.71 9.99
C LEU A 266 -4.84 -34.97 9.25
N LYS A 267 -4.78 -35.17 7.93
CA LYS A 267 -5.96 -35.55 7.13
C LYS A 267 -6.49 -36.93 7.55
N GLY A 268 -5.60 -37.90 7.72
CA GLY A 268 -5.95 -39.22 8.24
C GLY A 268 -6.49 -39.20 9.67
N GLU A 269 -6.19 -38.17 10.46
CA GLU A 269 -6.78 -37.97 11.79
C GLU A 269 -8.17 -37.32 11.71
N ASN A 270 -8.34 -36.31 10.86
CA ASN A 270 -9.66 -35.73 10.56
C ASN A 270 -10.63 -36.80 10.04
N GLU A 271 -10.19 -37.71 9.15
CA GLU A 271 -10.99 -38.85 8.68
C GLU A 271 -11.41 -39.80 9.81
N LYS A 272 -10.60 -39.96 10.87
CA LYS A 272 -10.99 -40.71 12.10
C LYS A 272 -12.02 -39.91 12.92
N CYS A 273 -11.82 -38.61 13.07
CA CYS A 273 -12.72 -37.73 13.83
C CYS A 273 -14.11 -37.61 13.17
N GLU A 274 -14.18 -37.41 11.86
CA GLU A 274 -15.44 -37.44 11.09
C GLU A 274 -16.16 -38.78 11.25
N LYS A 275 -15.43 -39.89 11.26
CA LYS A 275 -16.01 -41.21 11.54
C LYS A 275 -16.56 -41.30 12.97
N ILE A 276 -15.82 -40.86 13.99
CA ILE A 276 -16.28 -40.84 15.39
C ILE A 276 -17.53 -39.96 15.54
N ILE A 277 -17.61 -38.83 14.84
CA ILE A 277 -18.80 -37.98 14.80
C ILE A 277 -19.98 -38.74 14.16
N GLY A 278 -19.79 -39.42 13.02
CA GLY A 278 -20.85 -40.22 12.39
C GLY A 278 -21.31 -41.43 13.20
N ASP A 279 -20.39 -42.11 13.89
CA ASP A 279 -20.69 -43.20 14.82
C ASP A 279 -21.47 -42.65 16.05
N ASN A 280 -21.11 -41.47 16.56
CA ASN A 280 -21.82 -40.77 17.65
C ASN A 280 -23.20 -40.25 17.22
N ASP A 281 -23.36 -39.66 16.04
CA ASP A 281 -24.66 -39.24 15.49
C ASP A 281 -25.59 -40.44 15.31
N THR A 282 -25.03 -41.60 14.91
CA THR A 282 -25.77 -42.86 14.83
C THR A 282 -26.20 -43.35 16.22
N ALA A 283 -25.33 -43.25 17.24
CA ALA A 283 -25.70 -43.57 18.62
C ALA A 283 -26.77 -42.61 19.19
N VAL A 284 -26.61 -41.31 18.99
CA VAL A 284 -27.58 -40.26 19.38
C VAL A 284 -28.93 -40.47 18.67
N LYS A 285 -28.92 -40.91 17.41
CA LYS A 285 -30.14 -41.29 16.70
C LYS A 285 -30.78 -42.53 17.30
N ASN A 286 -30.02 -43.58 17.60
CA ASN A 286 -30.54 -44.80 18.23
C ASN A 286 -31.16 -44.52 19.62
N ILE A 287 -30.58 -43.60 20.40
CA ILE A 287 -31.13 -43.14 21.69
C ILE A 287 -32.42 -42.33 21.49
N LYS A 288 -32.48 -41.47 20.46
CA LYS A 288 -33.71 -40.74 20.10
C LYS A 288 -34.81 -41.66 19.56
N ASP A 289 -34.44 -42.79 18.96
CA ASP A 289 -35.36 -43.82 18.47
C ASP A 289 -35.77 -44.84 19.57
N SER A 290 -35.05 -44.94 20.70
CA SER A 290 -35.42 -45.80 21.84
C SER A 290 -36.40 -45.14 22.83
N GLY A 291 -36.27 -43.82 23.05
CA GLY A 291 -37.25 -43.01 23.78
C GLY A 291 -37.02 -42.84 25.29
N ASP A 292 -36.05 -43.55 25.88
CA ASP A 292 -35.68 -43.43 27.30
C ASP A 292 -34.80 -42.19 27.55
N LEU A 293 -35.42 -41.05 27.82
CA LEU A 293 -34.77 -39.83 28.32
C LEU A 293 -35.66 -39.13 29.35
N ASP A 294 -35.22 -39.12 30.62
CA ASP A 294 -35.81 -38.29 31.68
C ASP A 294 -35.57 -36.80 31.42
N ASP A 295 -36.60 -36.00 31.75
CA ASP A 295 -36.70 -34.53 31.63
C ASP A 295 -36.21 -33.91 30.28
N PRO A 296 -37.13 -33.79 29.30
CA PRO A 296 -36.82 -33.18 28.00
C PRO A 296 -36.28 -31.74 28.07
N GLU A 297 -36.68 -30.93 29.07
CA GLU A 297 -36.29 -29.51 29.12
C GLU A 297 -34.80 -29.33 29.44
N GLU A 298 -34.19 -30.20 30.25
CA GLU A 298 -32.74 -30.15 30.46
C GLU A 298 -31.96 -30.68 29.24
N TYR A 299 -32.46 -31.73 28.58
CA TYR A 299 -31.82 -32.31 27.41
C TYR A 299 -31.83 -31.36 26.20
N GLU A 300 -32.93 -30.67 25.92
CA GLU A 300 -32.98 -29.70 24.82
C GLU A 300 -32.11 -28.46 25.10
N ARG A 301 -32.10 -27.96 26.35
CA ARG A 301 -31.21 -26.87 26.78
C ARG A 301 -29.72 -27.20 26.57
N LYS A 302 -29.28 -28.40 26.96
CA LYS A 302 -27.90 -28.87 26.71
C LYS A 302 -27.62 -29.07 25.22
N ASN A 303 -28.59 -29.53 24.42
CA ASN A 303 -28.42 -29.63 22.97
C ASN A 303 -28.35 -28.25 22.29
N GLU A 304 -29.04 -27.21 22.78
CA GLU A 304 -28.86 -25.84 22.29
C GLU A 304 -27.48 -25.27 22.67
N GLU A 305 -27.01 -25.51 23.90
CA GLU A 305 -25.66 -25.14 24.33
C GLU A 305 -24.56 -25.80 23.48
N ILE A 306 -24.69 -27.10 23.20
CA ILE A 306 -23.75 -27.83 22.32
C ILE A 306 -23.86 -27.34 20.86
N ARG A 307 -25.07 -27.11 20.33
CA ARG A 307 -25.24 -26.54 18.98
C ARG A 307 -24.68 -25.12 18.85
N GLY A 308 -24.73 -24.33 19.93
CA GLY A 308 -24.09 -23.02 20.02
C GLY A 308 -22.57 -23.11 19.86
N HIS A 309 -21.93 -23.99 20.65
CA HIS A 309 -20.47 -24.21 20.58
C HIS A 309 -20.03 -24.82 19.24
N VAL A 310 -20.75 -25.81 18.70
CA VAL A 310 -20.46 -26.37 17.37
C VAL A 310 -20.62 -25.30 16.29
N GLY A 311 -21.66 -24.47 16.38
CA GLY A 311 -21.86 -23.32 15.50
C GLY A 311 -20.83 -22.20 15.67
N GLU A 312 -20.02 -22.20 16.74
CA GLU A 312 -18.87 -21.31 16.94
C GLU A 312 -17.60 -21.89 16.30
N VAL A 313 -17.31 -23.17 16.54
CA VAL A 313 -16.18 -23.88 15.92
C VAL A 313 -16.31 -23.91 14.40
N VAL A 314 -17.51 -24.15 13.85
CA VAL A 314 -17.76 -24.09 12.40
C VAL A 314 -17.47 -22.69 11.85
N ARG A 315 -17.91 -21.62 12.53
CA ARG A 315 -17.58 -20.23 12.14
C ARG A 315 -16.08 -19.94 12.16
N GLU A 316 -15.32 -20.46 13.14
CA GLU A 316 -13.86 -20.29 13.16
C GLU A 316 -13.17 -21.08 12.04
N VAL A 317 -13.60 -22.33 11.78
CA VAL A 317 -13.08 -23.15 10.65
C VAL A 317 -13.36 -22.50 9.29
N GLU A 318 -14.56 -21.94 9.09
CA GLU A 318 -14.90 -21.18 7.88
C GLU A 318 -14.07 -19.90 7.74
N ALA A 319 -13.83 -19.18 8.85
CA ALA A 319 -12.97 -17.99 8.86
C ALA A 319 -11.50 -18.33 8.57
N LEU A 320 -11.01 -19.48 9.02
CA LEU A 320 -9.66 -19.98 8.72
C LEU A 320 -9.52 -20.40 7.25
N ARG A 321 -10.48 -21.18 6.71
CA ARG A 321 -10.51 -21.54 5.28
C ARG A 321 -10.58 -20.31 4.37
N ARG A 322 -11.33 -19.27 4.77
CA ARG A 322 -11.36 -17.99 4.04
C ARG A 322 -10.00 -17.29 4.05
N ARG A 323 -9.31 -17.22 5.20
CA ARG A 323 -7.95 -16.65 5.30
C ARG A 323 -6.92 -17.43 4.46
N GLU A 324 -7.05 -18.75 4.41
CA GLU A 324 -6.23 -19.62 3.55
C GLU A 324 -6.46 -19.31 2.06
N GLN A 325 -7.71 -19.13 1.64
CA GLN A 325 -8.03 -18.72 0.27
C GLN A 325 -7.53 -17.30 -0.05
N GLU A 326 -7.71 -16.34 0.86
CA GLU A 326 -7.21 -14.95 0.71
C GLU A 326 -5.68 -14.94 0.51
N ALA A 327 -4.94 -15.67 1.35
CA ALA A 327 -3.48 -15.83 1.23
C ALA A 327 -3.03 -16.60 -0.03
N SER A 328 -3.88 -17.48 -0.56
CA SER A 328 -3.66 -18.19 -1.84
C SER A 328 -3.82 -17.23 -3.04
N GLU A 329 -4.87 -16.42 -3.05
CA GLU A 329 -5.13 -15.45 -4.12
C GLU A 329 -4.05 -14.35 -4.16
N ASP A 330 -3.60 -13.85 -3.01
CA ASP A 330 -2.50 -12.88 -2.96
C ASP A 330 -1.15 -13.49 -3.37
N ARG A 331 -0.88 -14.76 -3.04
CA ARG A 331 0.32 -15.47 -3.55
C ARG A 331 0.35 -15.50 -5.08
N GLN A 332 -0.78 -15.83 -5.72
CA GLN A 332 -0.88 -15.79 -7.20
C GLN A 332 -0.69 -14.36 -7.76
N ARG A 333 -1.18 -13.32 -7.07
CA ARG A 333 -0.95 -11.92 -7.49
C ARG A 333 0.53 -11.55 -7.41
N TRP A 334 1.24 -11.96 -6.35
CA TRP A 334 2.67 -11.74 -6.20
C TRP A 334 3.51 -12.52 -7.22
N GLU A 335 3.14 -13.77 -7.54
CA GLU A 335 3.77 -14.55 -8.60
C GLU A 335 3.59 -13.88 -9.99
N GLN A 336 2.37 -13.44 -10.33
CA GLN A 336 2.12 -12.72 -11.59
C GLN A 336 2.87 -11.39 -11.68
N LYS A 337 2.97 -10.64 -10.56
CA LYS A 337 3.73 -9.38 -10.47
C LYS A 337 5.23 -9.64 -10.68
N THR A 338 5.76 -10.67 -10.01
CA THR A 338 7.17 -11.09 -10.11
C THR A 338 7.52 -11.60 -11.53
N GLY A 339 6.62 -12.36 -12.17
CA GLY A 339 6.79 -12.82 -13.55
C GLY A 339 6.89 -11.66 -14.55
N LYS A 340 6.00 -10.66 -14.43
CA LYS A 340 6.02 -9.44 -15.27
C LYS A 340 7.31 -8.63 -15.07
N GLU A 341 7.84 -8.55 -13.85
CA GLU A 341 9.08 -7.82 -13.60
C GLU A 341 10.31 -8.55 -14.16
N LYS A 342 10.37 -9.89 -14.02
CA LYS A 342 11.40 -10.72 -14.68
C LYS A 342 11.37 -10.59 -16.20
N GLU A 343 10.19 -10.48 -16.80
CA GLU A 343 10.03 -10.27 -18.26
C GLU A 343 10.59 -8.91 -18.71
N LYS A 344 10.41 -7.84 -17.91
CA LYS A 344 11.04 -6.53 -18.16
C LYS A 344 12.56 -6.61 -17.98
N GLU A 345 13.02 -7.26 -16.92
CA GLU A 345 14.44 -7.41 -16.62
C GLU A 345 15.18 -8.13 -17.76
N GLN A 346 14.58 -9.21 -18.28
CA GLN A 346 15.12 -9.92 -19.45
C GLN A 346 15.20 -9.00 -20.67
N LYS A 347 14.14 -8.25 -21.00
CA LYS A 347 14.15 -7.29 -22.12
C LYS A 347 15.21 -6.20 -21.97
N LEU A 348 15.47 -5.73 -20.75
CA LEU A 348 16.55 -4.78 -20.46
C LEU A 348 17.93 -5.43 -20.61
N ARG A 349 18.11 -6.67 -20.15
CA ARG A 349 19.35 -7.45 -20.35
C ARG A 349 19.62 -7.69 -21.85
N ASP A 350 18.59 -8.02 -22.62
CA ASP A 350 18.69 -8.21 -24.07
C ASP A 350 19.06 -6.91 -24.80
N GLN A 351 18.46 -5.77 -24.42
CA GLN A 351 18.85 -4.45 -24.93
C GLN A 351 20.29 -4.06 -24.55
N ILE A 352 20.74 -4.36 -23.33
CA ILE A 352 22.13 -4.13 -22.90
C ILE A 352 23.10 -4.99 -23.71
N ASN A 353 22.75 -6.26 -23.99
CA ASN A 353 23.55 -7.13 -24.85
C ASN A 353 23.60 -6.61 -26.29
N GLU A 354 22.48 -6.14 -26.86
CA GLU A 354 22.46 -5.55 -28.20
C GLU A 354 23.29 -4.26 -28.27
N LEU A 355 23.18 -3.39 -27.27
CA LEU A 355 23.97 -2.15 -27.19
C LEU A 355 25.47 -2.45 -27.03
N THR A 356 25.84 -3.46 -26.22
CA THR A 356 27.23 -3.91 -26.08
C THR A 356 27.77 -4.42 -27.41
N GLN A 357 27.04 -5.30 -28.12
CA GLN A 357 27.45 -5.78 -29.45
C GLN A 357 27.56 -4.64 -30.49
N ARG A 358 26.70 -3.62 -30.40
CA ARG A 358 26.77 -2.41 -31.26
C ARG A 358 27.95 -1.48 -30.91
N VAL A 359 28.51 -1.57 -29.70
CA VAL A 359 29.74 -0.87 -29.29
C VAL A 359 30.97 -1.69 -29.73
N ASP A 360 30.99 -3.00 -29.48
CA ASP A 360 32.06 -3.90 -29.91
C ASP A 360 32.22 -3.95 -31.44
N ALA A 361 31.15 -3.67 -32.19
CA ALA A 361 31.16 -3.56 -33.65
C ALA A 361 31.63 -2.19 -34.19
N GLN A 362 31.94 -1.20 -33.34
CA GLN A 362 32.44 0.11 -33.80
C GLN A 362 33.95 0.05 -34.05
N VAL A 363 34.32 -0.01 -35.33
CA VAL A 363 35.70 -0.22 -35.80
C VAL A 363 36.56 1.05 -35.69
N TYR A 364 36.91 1.41 -34.47
CA TYR A 364 38.07 2.23 -34.14
C TYR A 364 38.83 1.57 -32.99
N SER A 365 39.92 0.85 -33.30
CA SER A 365 40.79 0.29 -32.26
C SER A 365 41.41 1.42 -31.44
N HIS A 366 41.74 1.14 -30.18
CA HIS A 366 42.51 2.06 -29.36
C HIS A 366 43.86 2.44 -30.03
N ASP A 367 44.42 1.51 -30.80
CA ASP A 367 45.63 1.73 -31.64
C ASP A 367 45.39 2.67 -32.83
N ASP A 368 44.21 2.67 -33.45
CA ASP A 368 43.92 3.56 -34.59
C ASP A 368 43.85 5.01 -34.11
N LEU A 369 43.23 5.23 -32.94
CA LEU A 369 43.12 6.53 -32.30
C LEU A 369 44.50 7.03 -31.81
N ALA A 370 45.35 6.12 -31.29
CA ALA A 370 46.75 6.42 -30.98
C ALA A 370 47.58 6.77 -32.24
N GLN A 371 47.40 6.04 -33.34
CA GLN A 371 48.06 6.33 -34.62
C GLN A 371 47.63 7.67 -35.22
N LEU A 372 46.35 8.03 -35.12
CA LEU A 372 45.84 9.34 -35.54
C LEU A 372 46.47 10.48 -34.73
N LEU A 373 46.54 10.35 -33.39
CA LEU A 373 47.20 11.33 -32.53
C LEU A 373 48.71 11.43 -32.82
N ALA A 374 49.38 10.30 -33.07
CA ALA A 374 50.79 10.25 -33.47
C ALA A 374 51.04 10.79 -34.90
N ARG A 375 50.02 10.83 -35.77
CA ARG A 375 50.09 11.50 -37.08
C ARG A 375 49.87 13.00 -36.96
N ALA A 376 48.93 13.43 -36.12
CA ALA A 376 48.66 14.84 -35.85
C ALA A 376 49.91 15.56 -35.31
N ARG A 377 50.61 14.98 -34.33
CA ARG A 377 51.85 15.55 -33.77
C ARG A 377 52.95 15.73 -34.82
N ARG A 378 53.19 14.72 -35.67
CA ARG A 378 54.22 14.80 -36.73
C ARG A 378 53.94 15.92 -37.75
N LEU A 379 52.68 16.17 -38.08
CA LEU A 379 52.30 17.29 -38.96
C LEU A 379 52.51 18.66 -38.28
N ASP A 380 52.37 18.74 -36.96
CA ASP A 380 52.65 19.93 -36.16
C ASP A 380 54.18 20.19 -36.09
N ASP A 381 54.98 19.14 -35.83
CA ASP A 381 56.44 19.17 -35.86
C ASP A 381 56.98 19.60 -37.25
N GLU A 382 56.45 19.02 -38.34
CA GLU A 382 56.77 19.38 -39.73
C GLU A 382 56.40 20.85 -40.04
N THR A 383 55.25 21.32 -39.55
CA THR A 383 54.81 22.72 -39.72
C THR A 383 55.74 23.69 -38.99
N CYS A 384 56.20 23.34 -37.79
CA CYS A 384 57.16 24.15 -37.04
C CYS A 384 58.51 24.28 -37.75
N GLN A 385 59.05 23.16 -38.28
CA GLN A 385 60.32 23.16 -39.03
C GLN A 385 60.24 23.99 -40.32
N LEU A 386 59.12 23.92 -41.05
CA LEU A 386 58.90 24.75 -42.24
C LEU A 386 58.79 26.24 -41.89
N GLN A 387 58.14 26.58 -40.77
CA GLN A 387 58.04 27.96 -40.30
C GLN A 387 59.40 28.53 -39.90
N GLU A 388 60.26 27.73 -39.27
CA GLU A 388 61.63 28.10 -38.89
C GLU A 388 62.53 28.30 -40.12
N GLN A 389 62.43 27.43 -41.13
CA GLN A 389 63.12 27.60 -42.43
C GLN A 389 62.72 28.90 -43.14
N ILE A 390 61.43 29.26 -43.14
CA ILE A 390 60.97 30.53 -43.72
C ILE A 390 61.63 31.72 -43.00
N THR A 391 61.67 31.71 -41.66
CA THR A 391 62.31 32.82 -40.91
C THR A 391 63.81 32.93 -41.14
N GLN A 392 64.51 31.83 -41.45
CA GLN A 392 65.91 31.87 -41.85
C GLN A 392 66.07 32.51 -43.24
N CYS A 393 65.28 32.09 -44.23
CA CYS A 393 65.32 32.66 -45.58
C CYS A 393 64.98 34.17 -45.60
N ASP A 394 64.02 34.62 -44.78
CA ASP A 394 63.71 36.05 -44.60
C ASP A 394 64.91 36.81 -44.02
N SER A 395 65.59 36.25 -43.00
CA SER A 395 66.79 36.83 -42.39
C SER A 395 67.95 36.96 -43.39
N ASP A 396 68.19 35.91 -44.19
CA ASP A 396 69.27 35.90 -45.19
C ASP A 396 68.98 36.92 -46.32
N THR A 397 67.73 37.00 -46.76
CA THR A 397 67.28 38.00 -47.76
C THR A 397 67.46 39.44 -47.25
N ILE A 398 67.15 39.69 -45.96
CA ILE A 398 67.37 41.00 -45.33
C ILE A 398 68.88 41.32 -45.26
N SER A 399 69.72 40.33 -44.95
CA SER A 399 71.18 40.48 -44.93
C SER A 399 71.71 40.95 -46.28
N GLU A 400 71.38 40.24 -47.37
CA GLU A 400 71.78 40.62 -48.74
C GLU A 400 71.28 42.02 -49.14
N GLU A 401 70.03 42.36 -48.81
CA GLU A 401 69.50 43.71 -49.04
C GLU A 401 70.28 44.79 -48.28
N THR A 402 70.71 44.53 -47.04
CA THR A 402 71.52 45.51 -46.29
C THR A 402 72.93 45.66 -46.87
N GLN A 403 73.57 44.58 -47.34
CA GLN A 403 74.87 44.66 -48.00
C GLN A 403 74.79 45.45 -49.32
N ALA A 404 73.79 45.17 -50.17
CA ALA A 404 73.61 45.90 -51.42
C ALA A 404 73.41 47.42 -51.20
N ARG A 405 72.74 47.81 -50.10
CA ARG A 405 72.55 49.21 -49.70
C ARG A 405 73.83 49.87 -49.20
N THR A 406 74.69 49.17 -48.44
CA THR A 406 75.98 49.73 -47.98
C THR A 406 76.99 49.86 -49.13
N GLU A 407 77.02 48.91 -50.06
CA GLU A 407 77.80 49.02 -51.30
C GLU A 407 77.34 50.21 -52.16
N GLN A 408 76.02 50.40 -52.32
CA GLN A 408 75.48 51.57 -53.03
C GLN A 408 75.87 52.90 -52.36
N HIS A 409 75.77 52.99 -51.03
CA HIS A 409 76.15 54.20 -50.28
C HIS A 409 77.66 54.49 -50.43
N THR A 410 78.50 53.45 -50.39
CA THR A 410 79.95 53.56 -50.57
C THR A 410 80.30 54.07 -51.97
N LEU A 411 79.66 53.53 -53.02
CA LEU A 411 79.81 54.02 -54.40
C LEU A 411 79.36 55.48 -54.55
N GLN A 412 78.26 55.88 -53.90
CA GLN A 412 77.79 57.28 -53.93
C GLN A 412 78.78 58.23 -53.24
N GLY A 413 79.40 57.83 -52.13
CA GLY A 413 80.47 58.58 -51.47
C GLY A 413 81.69 58.78 -52.38
N LEU A 414 82.21 57.70 -52.97
CA LEU A 414 83.35 57.76 -53.90
C LEU A 414 83.05 58.60 -55.15
N CYS A 415 81.82 58.56 -55.66
CA CYS A 415 81.38 59.47 -56.73
C CYS A 415 81.30 60.94 -56.28
N HIS A 416 80.99 61.22 -55.02
CA HIS A 416 80.99 62.59 -54.49
C HIS A 416 82.42 63.13 -54.37
N GLU A 417 83.32 62.38 -53.72
CA GLU A 417 84.75 62.71 -53.60
C GLU A 417 85.40 62.96 -54.97
N PHE A 418 85.14 62.09 -55.95
CA PHE A 418 85.66 62.25 -57.31
C PHE A 418 85.17 63.54 -57.99
N ASN A 419 83.93 63.95 -57.75
CA ASN A 419 83.39 65.21 -58.27
C ASN A 419 83.99 66.43 -57.55
N GLU A 420 84.27 66.35 -56.25
CA GLU A 420 85.00 67.40 -55.53
C GLU A 420 86.43 67.57 -56.06
N CYS A 421 87.15 66.48 -56.35
CA CYS A 421 88.48 66.50 -56.97
C CYS A 421 88.53 67.16 -58.37
N ILE A 422 87.38 67.32 -59.04
CA ILE A 422 87.26 67.96 -60.35
C ILE A 422 86.81 69.44 -60.24
N GLY A 423 86.13 69.79 -59.15
CA GLY A 423 85.75 71.17 -58.82
C GLY A 423 84.45 71.66 -59.46
N THR A 424 83.76 72.56 -58.77
CA THR A 424 82.38 73.02 -59.07
C THR A 424 82.29 74.09 -60.18
N GLY A 425 83.20 74.06 -61.15
CA GLY A 425 83.25 74.95 -62.32
C GLY A 425 82.86 74.24 -63.61
N GLY A 426 81.56 73.92 -63.79
CA GLY A 426 81.13 73.03 -64.87
C GLY A 426 81.06 73.66 -66.26
N HIS A 427 81.54 72.92 -67.28
CA HIS A 427 80.97 72.84 -68.63
C HIS A 427 81.53 71.59 -69.36
N PRO A 428 80.85 71.01 -70.36
CA PRO A 428 81.37 69.85 -71.09
C PRO A 428 82.54 70.22 -72.04
N ALA A 429 83.35 69.22 -72.37
CA ALA A 429 84.57 69.27 -73.18
C ALA A 429 85.81 69.92 -72.51
N ILE A 430 86.47 69.16 -71.63
CA ILE A 430 87.86 69.40 -71.23
C ILE A 430 88.80 68.90 -72.35
N PRO A 431 89.69 69.74 -72.94
CA PRO A 431 90.73 69.28 -73.85
C PRO A 431 91.81 68.45 -73.13
N ARG A 432 92.36 67.43 -73.82
CA ARG A 432 93.27 66.38 -73.30
C ARG A 432 94.62 66.82 -72.66
N ALA A 433 94.82 68.10 -72.29
CA ALA A 433 96.16 68.67 -72.08
C ALA A 433 96.52 69.10 -70.64
N ASN A 434 95.57 69.38 -69.75
CA ASN A 434 95.84 69.70 -68.35
C ASN A 434 95.12 68.71 -67.44
N PHE A 435 95.88 67.94 -66.65
CA PHE A 435 95.34 66.95 -65.72
C PHE A 435 95.78 67.27 -64.30
N ASN A 436 94.84 67.29 -63.33
CA ASN A 436 95.22 67.41 -61.93
C ASN A 436 95.87 66.08 -61.49
N PRO A 437 97.14 66.04 -61.05
CA PRO A 437 97.78 64.81 -60.60
C PRO A 437 97.03 64.14 -59.43
N GLU A 438 96.39 64.92 -58.56
CA GLU A 438 95.63 64.38 -57.42
C GLU A 438 94.44 63.50 -57.88
N ALA A 439 93.76 63.89 -58.96
CA ALA A 439 92.66 63.12 -59.53
C ALA A 439 93.15 61.81 -60.21
N ALA A 440 94.38 61.80 -60.74
CA ALA A 440 94.97 60.59 -61.32
C ALA A 440 95.37 59.57 -60.24
N ASP A 441 95.96 60.03 -59.14
CA ASP A 441 96.34 59.15 -58.03
C ASP A 441 95.12 58.73 -57.19
N PHE A 442 94.07 59.57 -57.07
CA PHE A 442 92.77 59.13 -56.54
C PHE A 442 92.20 57.98 -57.37
N LEU A 443 92.11 58.14 -58.70
CA LEU A 443 91.58 57.08 -59.57
C LEU A 443 92.36 55.77 -59.44
N LYS A 444 93.70 55.81 -59.44
CA LYS A 444 94.54 54.62 -59.24
C LYS A 444 94.31 53.95 -57.89
N ARG A 445 94.22 54.74 -56.81
CA ARG A 445 94.04 54.24 -55.44
C ARG A 445 92.64 53.66 -55.22
N THR A 446 91.62 54.28 -55.80
CA THR A 446 90.21 53.91 -55.60
C THR A 446 89.81 52.73 -56.49
N PHE A 447 90.18 52.71 -57.77
CA PHE A 447 89.88 51.55 -58.65
C PHE A 447 90.67 50.29 -58.28
N GLY A 448 91.86 50.42 -57.66
CA GLY A 448 92.58 49.28 -57.09
C GLY A 448 91.88 48.60 -55.90
N SER A 449 90.89 49.26 -55.29
CA SER A 449 90.10 48.71 -54.17
C SER A 449 88.72 48.17 -54.59
N LEU A 450 88.28 48.45 -55.82
CA LEU A 450 87.06 47.88 -56.40
C LEU A 450 87.44 46.57 -57.08
N ALA A 451 86.93 45.44 -56.58
CA ALA A 451 87.35 44.10 -56.98
C ALA A 451 86.80 43.66 -58.37
N ALA A 452 87.14 44.42 -59.42
CA ALA A 452 86.88 44.10 -60.82
C ALA A 452 88.16 43.50 -61.46
N PRO A 453 88.22 42.19 -61.74
CA PRO A 453 89.44 41.58 -62.26
C PRO A 453 89.79 42.07 -63.66
N GLY A 454 90.97 42.68 -63.83
CA GLY A 454 91.63 42.84 -65.13
C GLY A 454 91.62 44.23 -65.79
N LEU A 455 91.05 45.28 -65.18
CA LEU A 455 91.20 46.63 -65.73
C LEU A 455 92.60 47.20 -65.49
N ASN A 456 93.48 47.08 -66.49
CA ASN A 456 94.73 47.85 -66.57
C ASN A 456 94.48 49.13 -67.37
N ILE A 457 94.67 50.30 -66.76
CA ILE A 457 94.26 51.61 -67.32
C ILE A 457 95.49 52.46 -67.58
N GLU A 458 95.88 52.62 -68.85
CA GLU A 458 97.05 53.40 -69.25
C GLU A 458 96.73 54.87 -69.55
N SER A 459 95.49 55.21 -69.97
CA SER A 459 95.06 56.60 -70.15
C SER A 459 93.62 56.87 -69.72
N LEU A 460 93.29 58.17 -69.63
CA LEU A 460 91.92 58.65 -69.38
C LEU A 460 90.92 58.28 -70.48
N VAL A 461 91.39 57.95 -71.68
CA VAL A 461 90.54 57.52 -72.79
C VAL A 461 90.03 56.11 -72.50
N ASP A 462 90.96 55.22 -72.12
CA ASP A 462 90.67 53.83 -71.77
C ASP A 462 89.85 53.76 -70.48
N ALA A 463 90.18 54.61 -69.49
CA ALA A 463 89.38 54.78 -68.28
C ALA A 463 87.93 55.17 -68.60
N ARG A 464 87.73 56.17 -69.48
CA ARG A 464 86.42 56.67 -69.89
C ARG A 464 85.63 55.64 -70.70
N ASP A 465 86.29 54.92 -71.59
CA ASP A 465 85.61 54.01 -72.51
C ASP A 465 85.34 52.64 -71.86
N ALA A 466 86.20 52.17 -70.95
CA ALA A 466 85.88 51.08 -70.03
C ALA A 466 84.78 51.47 -69.03
N LEU A 467 84.78 52.71 -68.51
CA LEU A 467 83.64 53.23 -67.73
C LEU A 467 82.36 53.30 -68.55
N ARG A 468 82.42 53.64 -69.85
CA ARG A 468 81.26 53.63 -70.74
C ARG A 468 80.74 52.22 -70.94
N GLU A 469 81.59 51.26 -71.28
CA GLU A 469 81.19 49.86 -71.48
C GLU A 469 80.63 49.25 -70.18
N TYR A 470 81.25 49.55 -69.03
CA TYR A 470 80.72 49.20 -67.72
C TYR A 470 79.37 49.88 -67.41
N LEU A 471 79.19 51.16 -67.76
CA LEU A 471 77.93 51.88 -67.58
C LEU A 471 76.83 51.38 -68.53
N GLU A 472 77.13 51.05 -69.77
CA GLU A 472 76.17 50.49 -70.75
C GLU A 472 75.77 49.06 -70.35
N SER A 473 76.73 48.23 -69.93
CA SER A 473 76.48 46.91 -69.32
C SER A 473 75.63 47.03 -68.05
N ARG A 474 75.97 47.96 -67.15
CA ARG A 474 75.22 48.22 -65.92
C ARG A 474 73.86 48.83 -66.19
N GLU A 475 73.66 49.61 -67.25
CA GLU A 475 72.34 50.12 -67.67
C GLU A 475 71.48 49.01 -68.30
N GLN A 476 72.07 48.06 -69.01
CA GLN A 476 71.37 46.84 -69.46
C GLN A 476 70.98 45.96 -68.27
N ALA A 477 71.88 45.76 -67.30
CA ALA A 477 71.56 45.09 -66.04
C ALA A 477 70.44 45.82 -65.29
N ASP A 478 70.47 47.15 -65.23
CA ASP A 478 69.44 47.98 -64.58
C ASP A 478 68.08 47.92 -65.32
N LYS A 479 68.10 47.78 -66.66
CA LYS A 479 66.89 47.52 -67.48
C LYS A 479 66.32 46.13 -67.21
N GLN A 480 67.15 45.09 -67.10
CA GLN A 480 66.71 43.75 -66.70
C GLN A 480 66.21 43.73 -65.25
N LEU A 481 66.91 44.40 -64.32
CA LEU A 481 66.51 44.53 -62.92
C LEU A 481 65.19 45.29 -62.76
N LYS A 482 64.94 46.34 -63.56
CA LYS A 482 63.64 47.04 -63.61
C LYS A 482 62.53 46.16 -64.18
N LYS A 483 62.82 45.29 -65.15
CA LYS A 483 61.87 44.29 -65.64
C LYS A 483 61.56 43.25 -64.55
N ALA A 484 62.58 42.62 -63.97
CA ALA A 484 62.45 41.63 -62.91
C ALA A 484 61.72 42.21 -61.69
N LYS A 485 62.07 43.42 -61.22
CA LYS A 485 61.34 44.10 -60.12
C LYS A 485 59.88 44.40 -60.46
N LYS A 486 59.53 44.64 -61.73
CA LYS A 486 58.13 44.78 -62.16
C LYS A 486 57.39 43.44 -62.16
N GLU A 487 58.04 42.37 -62.59
CA GLU A 487 57.49 41.01 -62.59
C GLU A 487 57.31 40.47 -61.17
N ILE A 488 58.34 40.61 -60.31
CA ILE A 488 58.28 40.34 -58.86
C ILE A 488 57.16 41.15 -58.21
N LYS A 489 57.01 42.45 -58.52
CA LYS A 489 55.89 43.26 -57.99
C LYS A 489 54.52 42.71 -58.41
N THR A 490 54.36 42.21 -59.64
CA THR A 490 53.10 41.57 -60.06
C THR A 490 52.87 40.19 -59.45
N VAL A 491 53.92 39.45 -59.08
CA VAL A 491 53.81 38.21 -58.30
C VAL A 491 53.41 38.54 -56.86
N ALA A 492 54.13 39.45 -56.19
CA ALA A 492 53.85 39.87 -54.82
C ALA A 492 52.45 40.49 -54.64
N MET A 493 51.91 41.20 -55.65
CA MET A 493 50.51 41.66 -55.63
C MET A 493 49.52 40.48 -55.66
N LYS A 494 49.72 39.51 -56.56
CA LYS A 494 48.88 38.30 -56.62
C LYS A 494 49.02 37.44 -55.37
N GLU A 495 50.20 37.38 -54.78
CA GLU A 495 50.46 36.66 -53.54
C GLU A 495 49.77 37.34 -52.35
N ALA A 496 49.76 38.67 -52.28
CA ALA A 496 48.99 39.42 -51.31
C ALA A 496 47.47 39.19 -51.48
N GLU A 497 46.95 39.26 -52.72
CA GLU A 497 45.55 38.94 -53.05
C GLU A 497 45.18 37.50 -52.62
N TRP A 498 46.04 36.52 -52.92
CA TRP A 498 45.85 35.12 -52.50
C TRP A 498 45.95 34.93 -50.98
N LYS A 499 46.85 35.65 -50.32
CA LYS A 499 47.03 35.60 -48.86
C LYS A 499 45.82 36.19 -48.14
N GLU A 500 45.33 37.35 -48.57
CA GLU A 500 44.09 37.96 -48.06
C GLU A 500 42.88 37.04 -48.30
N THR A 501 42.76 36.45 -49.49
CA THR A 501 41.68 35.50 -49.82
C THR A 501 41.77 34.23 -48.94
N ARG A 502 42.97 33.68 -48.73
CA ARG A 502 43.20 32.51 -47.85
C ARG A 502 42.88 32.84 -46.40
N GLU A 503 43.28 34.02 -45.92
CA GLU A 503 42.98 34.50 -44.57
C GLU A 503 41.49 34.81 -44.38
N ALA A 504 40.77 35.22 -45.43
CA ALA A 504 39.31 35.37 -45.40
C ALA A 504 38.60 34.02 -45.29
N LEU A 505 38.96 33.04 -46.13
CA LEU A 505 38.41 31.68 -46.08
C LEU A 505 38.74 30.97 -44.76
N LEU A 506 39.95 31.17 -44.21
CA LEU A 506 40.33 30.64 -42.89
C LEU A 506 39.55 31.31 -41.75
N ARG A 507 39.24 32.62 -41.86
CA ARG A 507 38.35 33.32 -40.90
C ARG A 507 36.92 32.79 -40.96
N GLU A 508 36.33 32.72 -42.15
CA GLU A 508 34.97 32.19 -42.36
C GLU A 508 34.86 30.74 -41.85
N ARG A 509 35.85 29.90 -42.18
CA ARG A 509 35.93 28.53 -41.67
C ARG A 509 36.04 28.50 -40.14
N ALA A 510 36.99 29.22 -39.54
CA ALA A 510 37.16 29.25 -38.09
C ALA A 510 35.94 29.84 -37.34
N GLU A 511 35.19 30.74 -37.96
CA GLU A 511 33.97 31.33 -37.41
C GLU A 511 32.79 30.35 -37.51
N SER A 512 32.68 29.59 -38.61
CA SER A 512 31.71 28.48 -38.73
C SER A 512 32.02 27.31 -37.78
N GLU A 513 33.30 26.94 -37.62
CA GLU A 513 33.74 25.89 -36.68
C GLU A 513 33.52 26.34 -35.22
N LYS A 514 33.85 27.59 -34.87
CA LYS A 514 33.50 28.17 -33.55
C LYS A 514 32.00 28.15 -33.29
N LYS A 515 31.17 28.47 -34.29
CA LYS A 515 29.72 28.40 -34.14
C LYS A 515 29.24 26.97 -33.93
N ALA A 516 29.75 26.01 -34.70
CA ALA A 516 29.41 24.59 -34.53
C ALA A 516 29.83 24.05 -33.16
N VAL A 517 30.99 24.47 -32.64
CA VAL A 517 31.44 24.17 -31.27
C VAL A 517 30.51 24.79 -30.23
N ALA A 518 30.17 26.08 -30.34
CA ALA A 518 29.25 26.74 -29.40
C ALA A 518 27.84 26.13 -29.43
N ASP A 519 27.32 25.76 -30.60
CA ASP A 519 26.04 25.05 -30.75
C ASP A 519 26.10 23.63 -30.15
N ALA A 520 27.28 22.98 -30.12
CA ALA A 520 27.51 21.68 -29.48
C ALA A 520 27.68 21.80 -27.95
N GLU A 521 28.44 22.78 -27.47
CA GLU A 521 28.60 23.10 -26.05
C GLU A 521 27.24 23.44 -25.41
N ALA A 522 26.40 24.23 -26.10
CA ALA A 522 25.04 24.52 -25.64
C ALA A 522 24.17 23.26 -25.52
N ARG A 523 24.30 22.30 -26.44
CA ARG A 523 23.61 21.00 -26.37
C ARG A 523 24.13 20.12 -25.24
N LEU A 524 25.44 20.10 -24.99
CA LEU A 524 26.04 19.37 -23.87
C LEU A 524 25.59 19.93 -22.53
N VAL A 525 25.52 21.26 -22.39
CA VAL A 525 24.98 21.93 -21.18
C VAL A 525 23.49 21.61 -20.98
N GLU A 526 22.69 21.49 -22.04
CA GLU A 526 21.28 21.11 -21.92
C GLU A 526 21.09 19.63 -21.58
N LEU A 527 21.91 18.74 -22.15
CA LEU A 527 21.94 17.32 -21.79
C LEU A 527 22.38 17.09 -20.34
N ASP A 528 23.39 17.84 -19.84
CA ASP A 528 23.83 17.79 -18.44
C ASP A 528 22.71 18.21 -17.47
N LYS A 529 21.91 19.23 -17.80
CA LYS A 529 20.70 19.56 -17.02
C LYS A 529 19.67 18.43 -17.03
N GLN A 530 19.41 17.82 -18.18
CA GLN A 530 18.44 16.72 -18.31
C GLN A 530 18.89 15.49 -17.51
N ILE A 531 20.19 15.16 -17.57
CA ILE A 531 20.78 14.09 -16.76
C ILE A 531 20.65 14.39 -15.26
N LYS A 532 20.93 15.63 -14.83
CA LYS A 532 20.76 16.04 -13.42
C LYS A 532 19.32 15.97 -12.96
N HIS A 533 18.37 16.51 -13.72
CA HIS A 533 16.95 16.41 -13.40
C HIS A 533 16.45 14.96 -13.34
N LEU A 534 16.91 14.08 -14.24
CA LEU A 534 16.58 12.65 -14.20
C LEU A 534 17.22 11.95 -12.99
N HIS A 535 18.44 12.32 -12.62
CA HIS A 535 19.13 11.78 -11.44
C HIS A 535 18.46 12.24 -10.14
N GLU A 536 18.17 13.53 -9.98
CA GLU A 536 17.44 14.11 -8.85
C GLU A 536 16.03 13.49 -8.71
N SER A 537 15.32 13.31 -9.83
CA SER A 537 14.02 12.62 -9.87
C SER A 537 14.13 11.14 -9.47
N SER A 538 15.22 10.46 -9.85
CA SER A 538 15.47 9.05 -9.52
C SER A 538 15.89 8.88 -8.05
N GLU A 539 16.70 9.77 -7.50
CA GLU A 539 17.03 9.77 -6.07
C GLU A 539 15.81 10.11 -5.21
N ALA A 540 14.96 11.05 -5.63
CA ALA A 540 13.70 11.32 -4.93
C ALA A 540 12.76 10.11 -4.93
N GLN A 541 12.60 9.42 -6.07
CA GLN A 541 11.83 8.17 -6.14
C GLN A 541 12.43 7.06 -5.26
N LYS A 542 13.76 6.91 -5.26
CA LYS A 542 14.45 5.93 -4.42
C LYS A 542 14.32 6.25 -2.93
N SER A 543 14.41 7.52 -2.55
CA SER A 543 14.23 7.96 -1.16
C SER A 543 12.80 7.67 -0.69
N LYS A 544 11.79 7.96 -1.52
CA LYS A 544 10.41 7.62 -1.19
C LYS A 544 10.20 6.11 -1.07
N LEU A 545 10.74 5.31 -2.00
CA LEU A 545 10.63 3.84 -1.93
C LEU A 545 11.31 3.24 -0.68
N LEU A 546 12.36 3.87 -0.15
CA LEU A 546 12.96 3.45 1.13
C LEU A 546 12.08 3.83 2.34
N GLU A 547 11.37 4.95 2.26
CA GLU A 547 10.41 5.40 3.28
C GLU A 547 9.14 4.54 3.27
N ASP A 548 8.56 4.30 2.08
CA ASP A 548 7.42 3.39 1.83
C ASP A 548 7.72 1.92 2.25
N VAL A 549 8.99 1.48 2.15
CA VAL A 549 9.42 0.15 2.65
C VAL A 549 9.60 0.15 4.17
N ALA A 550 10.18 1.20 4.75
CA ALA A 550 10.36 1.28 6.21
C ALA A 550 9.01 1.31 6.95
N THR A 551 7.97 1.93 6.40
CA THR A 551 6.61 1.85 6.96
C THR A 551 6.04 0.44 6.87
N ALA A 552 6.22 -0.25 5.73
CA ALA A 552 5.76 -1.63 5.56
C ALA A 552 6.50 -2.64 6.48
N GLU A 553 7.78 -2.40 6.77
CA GLU A 553 8.56 -3.18 7.75
C GLU A 553 8.14 -2.93 9.22
N GLU A 554 7.45 -1.82 9.50
CA GLU A 554 6.86 -1.52 10.81
C GLU A 554 5.45 -2.09 10.93
N GLU A 555 4.58 -1.88 9.93
CA GLU A 555 3.23 -2.48 9.82
C GLU A 555 3.29 -4.01 9.90
N ALA A 556 4.26 -4.64 9.23
CA ALA A 556 4.46 -6.09 9.30
C ALA A 556 4.83 -6.57 10.73
N ARG A 557 5.50 -5.73 11.52
CA ARG A 557 5.93 -6.06 12.90
C ARG A 557 4.80 -5.86 13.90
N GLU A 558 3.97 -4.82 13.72
CA GLU A 558 2.73 -4.66 14.48
C GLU A 558 1.77 -5.84 14.21
N LEU A 559 1.66 -6.29 12.96
CA LEU A 559 0.89 -7.49 12.59
C LEU A 559 1.46 -8.79 13.16
N GLU A 560 2.79 -8.92 13.24
CA GLU A 560 3.44 -10.07 13.89
C GLU A 560 3.15 -10.08 15.40
N GLU A 561 3.24 -8.95 16.10
CA GLU A 561 2.88 -8.84 17.52
C GLU A 561 1.38 -9.11 17.77
N LEU A 562 0.48 -8.55 16.96
CA LEU A 562 -0.96 -8.85 17.03
C LEU A 562 -1.27 -10.34 16.79
N THR A 563 -0.48 -11.00 15.94
CA THR A 563 -0.60 -12.44 15.68
C THR A 563 -0.14 -13.25 16.90
N ASP A 564 0.99 -12.90 17.52
CA ASP A 564 1.49 -13.55 18.74
C ASP A 564 0.55 -13.33 19.94
N GLN A 565 -0.02 -12.13 20.10
CA GLN A 565 -1.07 -11.84 21.08
C GLN A 565 -2.30 -12.75 20.84
N SER A 566 -2.78 -12.87 19.60
CA SER A 566 -3.89 -13.75 19.22
C SER A 566 -3.59 -15.24 19.50
N VAL A 567 -2.36 -15.69 19.27
CA VAL A 567 -1.91 -17.06 19.56
C VAL A 567 -1.79 -17.30 21.07
N HIS A 568 -1.38 -16.29 21.85
CA HIS A 568 -1.36 -16.36 23.31
C HIS A 568 -2.79 -16.45 23.89
N GLU A 569 -3.72 -15.64 23.39
CA GLU A 569 -5.13 -15.73 23.78
C GLU A 569 -5.74 -17.10 23.45
N ARG A 570 -5.52 -17.63 22.22
CA ARG A 570 -6.01 -18.97 21.84
C ARG A 570 -5.51 -20.05 22.81
N LYS A 571 -4.21 -20.06 23.16
CA LYS A 571 -3.65 -20.99 24.17
C LYS A 571 -4.34 -20.85 25.53
N GLY A 572 -4.72 -19.62 25.91
CA GLY A 572 -5.48 -19.33 27.13
C GLY A 572 -6.96 -19.76 27.10
N TYR A 573 -7.56 -19.92 25.92
CA TYR A 573 -8.88 -20.55 25.74
C TYR A 573 -8.76 -22.08 25.71
N GLU A 574 -7.79 -22.62 24.98
CA GLU A 574 -7.44 -24.04 24.87
C GLU A 574 -7.27 -24.69 26.26
N GLN A 575 -6.46 -24.08 27.14
CA GLN A 575 -6.28 -24.53 28.53
C GLN A 575 -7.57 -24.48 29.38
N ARG A 576 -8.51 -23.57 29.09
CA ARG A 576 -9.81 -23.51 29.79
C ARG A 576 -10.78 -24.56 29.26
N PHE A 577 -10.71 -24.86 27.98
CA PHE A 577 -11.50 -25.92 27.35
C PHE A 577 -11.06 -27.29 27.88
N GLU A 578 -9.75 -27.57 27.92
CA GLU A 578 -9.17 -28.79 28.50
C GLU A 578 -9.65 -29.00 29.95
N ALA A 579 -9.56 -27.97 30.80
CA ALA A 579 -10.02 -28.01 32.19
C ALA A 579 -11.55 -28.16 32.32
N ALA A 580 -12.34 -27.63 31.38
CA ALA A 580 -13.78 -27.86 31.33
C ALA A 580 -14.11 -29.31 30.93
N VAL A 581 -13.35 -29.89 30.00
CA VAL A 581 -13.48 -31.30 29.59
C VAL A 581 -13.12 -32.25 30.73
N GLU A 582 -12.07 -31.99 31.52
CA GLU A 582 -11.79 -32.77 32.74
C GLU A 582 -12.97 -32.74 33.73
N VAL A 583 -13.56 -31.55 33.97
CA VAL A 583 -14.71 -31.41 34.87
C VAL A 583 -15.95 -32.13 34.32
N ILE A 584 -16.22 -32.04 33.02
CA ILE A 584 -17.32 -32.77 32.37
C ILE A 584 -17.11 -34.29 32.50
N ASN A 585 -15.91 -34.79 32.21
CA ASN A 585 -15.58 -36.21 32.35
C ASN A 585 -15.74 -36.71 33.80
N SER A 586 -15.31 -35.91 34.79
CA SER A 586 -15.51 -36.21 36.21
C SER A 586 -17.00 -36.28 36.60
N VAL A 587 -17.83 -35.38 36.07
CA VAL A 587 -19.28 -35.38 36.27
C VAL A 587 -19.94 -36.58 35.56
N VAL A 588 -19.48 -36.95 34.38
CA VAL A 588 -19.97 -38.12 33.63
C VAL A 588 -19.61 -39.43 34.35
N GLU A 589 -18.38 -39.60 34.84
CA GLU A 589 -18.02 -40.76 35.68
C GLU A 589 -18.89 -40.87 36.94
N HIS A 590 -19.15 -39.74 37.61
CA HIS A 590 -20.03 -39.71 38.78
C HIS A 590 -21.49 -40.00 38.39
N GLY A 591 -21.93 -39.59 37.21
CA GLY A 591 -23.25 -39.91 36.67
C GLY A 591 -23.41 -41.40 36.37
N LEU A 592 -22.42 -42.01 35.69
CA LEU A 592 -22.43 -43.42 35.31
C LEU A 592 -22.50 -44.36 36.53
N ARG A 593 -21.68 -44.13 37.56
CA ARG A 593 -21.75 -44.93 38.80
C ARG A 593 -23.11 -44.84 39.49
N LYS A 594 -23.75 -43.67 39.41
CA LYS A 594 -25.10 -43.43 39.95
C LYS A 594 -26.21 -44.00 39.07
N ALA A 595 -25.93 -44.29 37.80
CA ALA A 595 -26.81 -45.03 36.91
C ALA A 595 -26.70 -46.55 37.17
N GLU A 596 -25.49 -47.08 37.42
CA GLU A 596 -25.29 -48.46 37.88
C GLU A 596 -26.05 -48.75 39.20
N ASP A 597 -26.07 -47.78 40.13
CA ASP A 597 -26.89 -47.84 41.36
C ASP A 597 -28.42 -47.79 41.09
N LEU A 598 -28.87 -47.27 39.95
CA LEU A 598 -30.30 -47.10 39.59
C LEU A 598 -30.85 -48.26 38.76
N ASP A 599 -30.05 -48.78 37.82
CA ASP A 599 -30.35 -49.92 36.96
C ASP A 599 -30.83 -51.13 37.80
N HIS A 600 -30.13 -51.36 38.92
CA HIS A 600 -30.44 -52.43 39.88
C HIS A 600 -31.79 -52.27 40.61
N CYS A 601 -32.49 -51.14 40.47
CA CYS A 601 -33.83 -50.89 41.02
C CYS A 601 -34.95 -50.92 39.95
N LEU A 602 -34.64 -50.78 38.66
CA LEU A 602 -35.65 -50.63 37.60
C LEU A 602 -36.20 -51.96 37.05
N ASP A 603 -35.42 -53.04 37.16
CA ASP A 603 -35.80 -54.41 36.75
C ASP A 603 -37.13 -54.90 37.39
N ASP A 604 -37.45 -54.46 38.61
CA ASP A 604 -38.59 -54.95 39.39
C ASP A 604 -39.94 -54.28 39.02
N GLU A 605 -39.94 -53.07 38.43
CA GLU A 605 -41.17 -52.33 38.08
C GLU A 605 -41.57 -52.42 36.59
N LEU A 606 -40.62 -52.66 35.68
CA LEU A 606 -40.86 -52.65 34.23
C LEU A 606 -41.85 -53.74 33.75
N MET A 607 -42.07 -54.78 34.55
CA MET A 607 -42.91 -55.95 34.23
C MET A 607 -44.43 -55.74 34.37
N ARG A 608 -44.95 -54.51 34.58
CA ARG A 608 -46.37 -54.31 34.96
C ARG A 608 -47.29 -53.49 34.05
N MET A 609 -46.81 -52.57 33.20
CA MET A 609 -47.72 -51.64 32.50
C MET A 609 -47.36 -51.41 31.02
N GLN A 610 -47.66 -52.42 30.19
CA GLN A 610 -47.97 -52.19 28.77
C GLN A 610 -49.48 -51.98 28.58
N GLU A 611 -49.82 -51.10 27.61
CA GLU A 611 -51.11 -50.88 26.90
C GLU A 611 -51.61 -49.43 26.99
N GLY A 612 -51.68 -48.75 25.82
CA GLY A 612 -52.17 -47.37 25.70
C GLY A 612 -51.64 -46.62 24.47
N GLU A 613 -52.08 -46.97 23.26
CA GLU A 613 -51.66 -46.25 22.05
C GLU A 613 -52.27 -44.86 21.90
N SER A 614 -51.48 -43.87 21.48
CA SER A 614 -51.78 -43.06 20.27
C SER A 614 -50.62 -42.11 19.91
N LYS A 615 -50.53 -41.72 18.64
CA LYS A 615 -49.46 -40.87 18.07
C LYS A 615 -50.05 -39.63 17.40
N PRO A 616 -49.29 -38.52 17.37
CA PRO A 616 -49.27 -37.65 16.19
C PRO A 616 -47.87 -37.68 15.52
N LYS A 617 -47.85 -37.78 14.18
CA LYS A 617 -46.65 -37.62 13.35
C LYS A 617 -46.85 -36.46 12.38
N ALA A 618 -46.32 -35.27 12.67
CA ALA A 618 -46.23 -34.16 11.72
C ALA A 618 -45.10 -33.18 12.10
N SER A 619 -44.10 -33.03 11.22
CA SER A 619 -43.10 -31.93 11.23
C SER A 619 -42.14 -32.13 10.03
N LYS A 620 -41.26 -33.14 10.09
CA LYS A 620 -40.22 -33.43 9.06
C LYS A 620 -40.73 -34.02 7.73
N ARG A 621 -41.88 -33.59 7.20
CA ARG A 621 -42.45 -34.15 5.96
C ARG A 621 -42.61 -33.18 4.79
N ALA A 622 -42.69 -31.86 5.03
CA ALA A 622 -42.90 -30.88 3.96
C ALA A 622 -41.60 -30.52 3.19
N ALA A 623 -40.48 -30.33 3.89
CA ALA A 623 -39.22 -29.84 3.29
C ALA A 623 -38.74 -30.71 2.11
N GLY A 624 -38.84 -32.03 2.23
CA GLY A 624 -38.42 -32.99 1.20
C GLY A 624 -39.38 -33.16 0.01
N GLU A 625 -40.57 -32.53 0.00
CA GLU A 625 -41.42 -32.47 -1.22
C GLU A 625 -40.95 -31.37 -2.18
N TYR A 626 -40.29 -30.32 -1.67
CA TYR A 626 -39.96 -29.11 -2.44
C TYR A 626 -38.46 -28.86 -2.59
N GLU A 627 -37.58 -29.74 -2.15
CA GLU A 627 -36.13 -29.48 -2.01
C GLU A 627 -35.45 -28.98 -3.31
N GLU A 628 -35.79 -29.57 -4.46
CA GLU A 628 -35.35 -29.08 -5.79
C GLU A 628 -35.87 -27.66 -6.11
N ALA A 629 -37.10 -27.35 -5.72
CA ALA A 629 -37.71 -26.03 -5.94
C ALA A 629 -37.14 -24.98 -4.98
N THR A 630 -36.82 -25.37 -3.74
CA THR A 630 -36.12 -24.52 -2.76
C THR A 630 -34.73 -24.15 -3.25
N SER A 631 -33.97 -25.09 -3.85
CA SER A 631 -32.69 -24.75 -4.49
C SER A 631 -32.90 -23.74 -5.62
N ARG A 632 -33.80 -24.02 -6.57
CA ARG A 632 -34.08 -23.05 -7.66
C ARG A 632 -34.45 -21.67 -7.14
N VAL A 633 -35.30 -21.57 -6.12
CA VAL A 633 -35.67 -20.27 -5.52
C VAL A 633 -34.45 -19.58 -4.90
N ARG A 634 -33.61 -20.29 -4.15
CA ARG A 634 -32.38 -19.74 -3.57
C ARG A 634 -31.40 -19.28 -4.65
N ASP A 635 -31.14 -20.11 -5.66
CA ASP A 635 -30.17 -19.87 -6.71
C ASP A 635 -30.61 -18.75 -7.69
N LYS A 636 -31.92 -18.67 -7.97
CA LYS A 636 -32.50 -17.73 -8.96
C LYS A 636 -32.97 -16.41 -8.37
N PHE A 637 -33.52 -16.40 -7.15
CA PHE A 637 -34.03 -15.18 -6.52
C PHE A 637 -33.14 -14.66 -5.38
N LEU A 638 -32.09 -15.41 -5.00
CA LEU A 638 -31.12 -15.02 -3.98
C LEU A 638 -31.76 -14.80 -2.59
N ILE A 639 -32.77 -15.60 -2.27
CA ILE A 639 -33.47 -15.60 -0.98
C ILE A 639 -33.56 -17.03 -0.42
N GLU A 640 -33.42 -17.19 0.89
CA GLU A 640 -33.84 -18.43 1.56
C GLU A 640 -35.34 -18.37 1.87
N ALA A 641 -36.13 -19.21 1.20
CA ALA A 641 -37.58 -19.22 1.32
C ALA A 641 -38.01 -19.53 2.77
N PRO A 642 -38.73 -18.62 3.46
CA PRO A 642 -39.13 -18.82 4.85
C PRO A 642 -40.30 -19.81 4.96
N GLU A 643 -40.54 -20.41 6.14
CA GLU A 643 -41.65 -21.35 6.35
C GLU A 643 -43.03 -20.76 5.95
N SER A 644 -43.22 -19.45 6.17
CA SER A 644 -44.42 -18.72 5.76
C SER A 644 -44.67 -18.69 4.24
N PHE A 645 -43.62 -18.83 3.42
CA PHE A 645 -43.75 -19.01 1.97
C PHE A 645 -44.40 -20.35 1.65
N PHE A 646 -43.91 -21.45 2.24
CA PHE A 646 -44.42 -22.80 1.99
C PHE A 646 -45.84 -23.00 2.56
N LEU A 647 -46.15 -22.44 3.74
CA LEU A 647 -47.50 -22.45 4.30
C LEU A 647 -48.51 -21.69 3.41
N LEU A 648 -48.12 -20.55 2.85
CA LEU A 648 -48.97 -19.81 1.90
C LEU A 648 -49.12 -20.57 0.58
N TRP A 649 -48.05 -21.19 0.09
CA TRP A 649 -48.07 -22.04 -1.10
C TRP A 649 -49.03 -23.24 -0.94
N GLU A 650 -49.00 -23.93 0.19
CA GLU A 650 -49.94 -25.03 0.47
C GLU A 650 -51.40 -24.55 0.61
N ALA A 651 -51.63 -23.38 1.22
CA ALA A 651 -52.98 -22.80 1.26
C ALA A 651 -53.50 -22.54 -0.16
N CYS A 652 -52.66 -21.97 -1.03
CA CYS A 652 -52.99 -21.70 -2.42
C CYS A 652 -53.19 -22.99 -3.25
N ARG A 653 -52.36 -24.03 -3.07
CA ARG A 653 -52.57 -25.37 -3.66
C ARG A 653 -53.91 -25.98 -3.24
N LYS A 654 -54.37 -25.77 -2.00
CA LYS A 654 -55.69 -26.24 -1.52
C LYS A 654 -56.87 -25.41 -2.06
N LEU A 655 -56.66 -24.11 -2.28
CA LEU A 655 -57.68 -23.19 -2.79
C LEU A 655 -57.95 -23.37 -4.29
N ASN A 656 -56.89 -23.43 -5.10
CA ASN A 656 -56.92 -23.62 -6.55
C ASN A 656 -55.81 -24.62 -6.99
N PRO A 657 -56.09 -25.94 -6.98
CA PRO A 657 -55.10 -26.96 -7.36
C PRO A 657 -54.63 -26.88 -8.82
N SER A 658 -55.42 -26.26 -9.70
CA SER A 658 -55.14 -26.12 -11.13
C SER A 658 -54.23 -24.94 -11.48
N ASN A 659 -54.30 -23.85 -10.70
CA ASN A 659 -53.39 -22.72 -10.79
C ASN A 659 -53.26 -22.08 -9.39
N PRO A 660 -52.28 -22.53 -8.57
CA PRO A 660 -52.10 -22.00 -7.23
C PRO A 660 -51.69 -20.51 -7.20
N CYS A 661 -51.04 -19.98 -8.24
CA CYS A 661 -50.71 -18.55 -8.31
C CYS A 661 -51.97 -17.67 -8.38
N ALA A 662 -52.98 -18.14 -9.12
CA ALA A 662 -54.32 -17.54 -9.22
C ALA A 662 -55.25 -17.87 -8.03
N ALA A 663 -54.75 -18.43 -6.92
CA ALA A 663 -55.60 -18.80 -5.78
C ALA A 663 -56.18 -17.60 -5.01
N LEU A 664 -55.59 -16.41 -5.18
CA LEU A 664 -55.93 -15.19 -4.43
C LEU A 664 -56.68 -14.14 -5.28
N GLU A 665 -57.05 -14.43 -6.53
CA GLU A 665 -57.66 -13.45 -7.43
C GLU A 665 -58.99 -12.89 -6.90
N GLY A 666 -59.74 -13.68 -6.12
CA GLY A 666 -60.96 -13.25 -5.43
C GLY A 666 -60.77 -12.21 -4.31
N ILE A 667 -59.52 -11.90 -3.93
CA ILE A 667 -59.17 -10.77 -3.05
C ILE A 667 -58.29 -9.73 -3.79
N GLY A 668 -58.30 -9.74 -5.13
CA GLY A 668 -57.55 -8.80 -5.96
C GLY A 668 -56.04 -9.05 -6.02
N LEU A 669 -55.54 -10.22 -5.58
CA LEU A 669 -54.11 -10.53 -5.51
C LEU A 669 -53.72 -11.70 -6.42
N THR A 670 -52.47 -11.71 -6.88
CA THR A 670 -51.86 -12.88 -7.54
C THR A 670 -50.44 -13.12 -7.04
N LEU A 671 -50.04 -14.40 -6.92
CA LEU A 671 -48.69 -14.79 -6.50
C LEU A 671 -47.75 -14.89 -7.71
N VAL A 672 -46.58 -14.27 -7.61
CA VAL A 672 -45.63 -14.12 -8.72
C VAL A 672 -44.19 -14.47 -8.32
N GLY A 673 -43.25 -14.34 -9.25
CA GLY A 673 -41.81 -14.46 -8.99
C GLY A 673 -41.45 -15.83 -8.39
N PRO A 674 -40.89 -15.89 -7.16
CA PRO A 674 -40.59 -17.16 -6.47
C PRO A 674 -41.74 -18.17 -6.45
N PHE A 675 -43.00 -17.72 -6.26
CA PHE A 675 -44.15 -18.64 -6.26
C PHE A 675 -44.41 -19.25 -7.64
N GLN A 676 -44.24 -18.47 -8.71
CA GLN A 676 -44.42 -18.96 -10.08
C GLN A 676 -43.31 -19.95 -10.48
N ASP A 677 -42.09 -19.79 -9.95
CA ASP A 677 -41.00 -20.75 -10.20
C ASP A 677 -41.23 -22.12 -9.53
N VAL A 678 -41.86 -22.12 -8.34
CA VAL A 678 -42.32 -23.35 -7.69
C VAL A 678 -43.50 -23.97 -8.45
N ALA A 679 -44.37 -23.15 -9.04
CA ALA A 679 -45.52 -23.59 -9.83
C ALA A 679 -45.13 -24.25 -11.17
N GLU A 680 -44.25 -23.62 -11.94
CA GLU A 680 -44.03 -23.92 -13.36
C GLU A 680 -42.61 -24.42 -13.68
N ALA A 681 -41.69 -24.42 -12.71
CA ALA A 681 -40.25 -24.68 -12.91
C ALA A 681 -39.65 -23.83 -14.07
N SER A 682 -40.10 -22.58 -14.15
CA SER A 682 -40.00 -21.75 -15.35
C SER A 682 -38.59 -21.20 -15.62
N ASN A 683 -38.21 -21.11 -16.90
CA ASN A 683 -37.03 -20.35 -17.33
C ASN A 683 -37.31 -18.83 -17.45
N LEU A 684 -38.22 -18.26 -16.65
CA LEU A 684 -38.47 -16.82 -16.63
C LEU A 684 -37.20 -16.04 -16.21
N PRO A 685 -36.89 -14.89 -16.85
CA PRO A 685 -35.74 -14.06 -16.47
C PRO A 685 -35.94 -13.42 -15.09
N GLN A 686 -34.84 -13.05 -14.43
CA GLN A 686 -34.89 -12.49 -13.07
C GLN A 686 -35.51 -11.07 -13.04
N SER A 687 -35.59 -10.42 -14.20
CA SER A 687 -36.30 -9.16 -14.44
C SER A 687 -37.82 -9.29 -14.60
N GLU A 688 -38.41 -10.48 -14.80
CA GLU A 688 -39.82 -10.65 -15.21
C GLU A 688 -40.85 -10.01 -14.26
N TRP A 689 -40.58 -10.02 -12.96
CA TRP A 689 -41.45 -9.43 -11.92
C TRP A 689 -40.79 -8.29 -11.15
N ARG A 690 -39.71 -7.72 -11.72
CA ARG A 690 -38.92 -6.63 -11.12
C ARG A 690 -39.41 -5.28 -11.68
N TYR A 691 -39.94 -4.43 -10.83
CA TYR A 691 -40.39 -3.09 -11.18
C TYR A 691 -39.20 -2.12 -11.28
N PHE A 692 -39.39 -1.00 -11.98
CA PHE A 692 -38.34 -0.01 -12.25
C PHE A 692 -37.58 0.49 -11.01
N TYR A 693 -38.22 0.51 -9.85
CA TYR A 693 -37.65 0.94 -8.56
C TYR A 693 -37.26 -0.21 -7.61
N ASP A 694 -37.32 -1.48 -8.02
CA ASP A 694 -36.89 -2.63 -7.20
C ASP A 694 -35.36 -2.87 -7.33
N PRO A 695 -34.53 -2.47 -6.35
CA PRO A 695 -33.11 -2.80 -6.34
C PRO A 695 -32.91 -4.31 -6.06
N PRO A 696 -31.71 -4.87 -6.28
CA PRO A 696 -31.46 -6.31 -6.12
C PRO A 696 -31.95 -6.95 -4.80
N GLU A 697 -31.89 -6.20 -3.70
CA GLU A 697 -32.36 -6.58 -2.36
C GLU A 697 -33.88 -6.82 -2.27
N VAL A 698 -34.65 -6.35 -3.24
CA VAL A 698 -36.12 -6.44 -3.31
C VAL A 698 -36.53 -7.52 -4.32
N VAL A 699 -37.43 -8.42 -3.90
CA VAL A 699 -37.93 -9.55 -4.71
C VAL A 699 -39.45 -9.64 -4.62
N THR A 700 -40.14 -9.26 -5.70
CA THR A 700 -41.61 -9.29 -5.80
C THR A 700 -42.17 -10.71 -5.65
N VAL A 701 -43.21 -10.85 -4.83
CA VAL A 701 -43.90 -12.12 -4.55
C VAL A 701 -45.43 -12.03 -4.69
N VAL A 702 -46.03 -10.85 -4.53
CA VAL A 702 -47.48 -10.63 -4.72
C VAL A 702 -47.72 -9.35 -5.50
N VAL A 703 -48.64 -9.38 -6.47
CA VAL A 703 -49.07 -8.21 -7.25
C VAL A 703 -50.56 -7.96 -7.01
N ASP A 704 -50.94 -6.69 -6.93
CA ASP A 704 -52.32 -6.22 -6.91
C ASP A 704 -52.89 -6.15 -8.32
N LEU A 705 -54.03 -6.79 -8.56
CA LEU A 705 -54.71 -6.86 -9.85
C LEU A 705 -55.62 -5.64 -10.12
N GLU A 706 -56.10 -4.97 -9.07
CA GLU A 706 -56.88 -3.73 -9.18
C GLU A 706 -55.96 -2.53 -9.47
N ASN A 707 -54.76 -2.56 -8.93
CA ASN A 707 -53.69 -1.59 -9.18
C ASN A 707 -52.35 -2.31 -9.41
N LEU A 708 -52.08 -2.67 -10.67
CA LEU A 708 -50.83 -3.32 -11.09
C LEU A 708 -49.54 -2.54 -10.73
N GLY A 709 -49.66 -1.27 -10.30
CA GLY A 709 -48.56 -0.49 -9.74
C GLY A 709 -48.34 -0.65 -8.23
N ARG A 710 -49.15 -1.44 -7.53
CA ARG A 710 -48.93 -1.84 -6.13
C ARG A 710 -48.46 -3.30 -6.10
N HIS A 711 -47.35 -3.55 -5.43
CA HIS A 711 -46.79 -4.89 -5.26
C HIS A 711 -46.17 -5.06 -3.88
N TRP A 712 -46.10 -6.31 -3.45
CA TRP A 712 -45.42 -6.73 -2.23
C TRP A 712 -44.24 -7.61 -2.58
N ALA A 713 -43.13 -7.32 -1.91
CA ALA A 713 -41.83 -7.89 -2.19
C ALA A 713 -41.12 -8.26 -0.89
N TYR A 714 -40.40 -9.38 -0.91
CA TYR A 714 -39.43 -9.67 0.14
C TYR A 714 -38.25 -8.70 0.08
N TYR A 715 -37.69 -8.39 1.23
CA TYR A 715 -36.44 -7.65 1.36
C TYR A 715 -35.35 -8.49 2.06
N VAL A 716 -34.18 -8.57 1.44
CA VAL A 716 -32.97 -9.23 1.97
C VAL A 716 -31.76 -8.30 1.93
N ASP A 717 -31.05 -8.15 3.04
CA ASP A 717 -29.81 -7.35 3.06
C ASP A 717 -28.66 -8.01 2.28
N LYS A 718 -28.63 -9.34 2.21
CA LYS A 718 -27.60 -10.11 1.49
C LYS A 718 -28.23 -11.17 0.58
N PRO A 719 -27.57 -11.57 -0.51
CA PRO A 719 -28.02 -12.69 -1.32
C PRO A 719 -27.91 -14.00 -0.55
N GLY A 720 -28.99 -14.77 -0.52
CA GLY A 720 -29.08 -16.07 0.14
C GLY A 720 -29.59 -16.03 1.59
N ASP A 721 -29.67 -14.86 2.23
CA ASP A 721 -30.29 -14.71 3.55
C ASP A 721 -31.82 -14.93 3.45
N SER A 722 -32.47 -15.25 4.59
CA SER A 722 -33.93 -15.30 4.67
C SER A 722 -34.55 -13.89 4.71
N PRO A 723 -35.69 -13.63 4.05
CA PRO A 723 -36.35 -12.32 4.04
C PRO A 723 -36.62 -11.73 5.42
N ILE A 724 -36.19 -10.48 5.62
CA ILE A 724 -36.30 -9.75 6.90
C ILE A 724 -37.73 -9.23 7.11
N SER A 725 -38.40 -8.85 6.02
CA SER A 725 -39.78 -8.37 6.03
C SER A 725 -40.35 -8.37 4.61
N VAL A 726 -41.67 -8.33 4.50
CA VAL A 726 -42.40 -8.05 3.26
C VAL A 726 -42.69 -6.55 3.19
N LEU A 727 -42.14 -5.91 2.17
CA LEU A 727 -42.36 -4.50 1.86
C LEU A 727 -43.49 -4.34 0.84
N VAL A 728 -44.17 -3.20 0.87
CA VAL A 728 -45.10 -2.75 -0.15
C VAL A 728 -44.53 -1.52 -0.87
N ALA A 729 -44.52 -1.57 -2.20
CA ALA A 729 -44.49 -0.38 -3.03
C ALA A 729 -45.94 0.00 -3.37
N SER A 730 -46.34 1.24 -3.14
CA SER A 730 -47.75 1.65 -3.27
C SER A 730 -48.16 2.04 -4.68
N ARG A 731 -47.17 2.41 -5.52
CA ARG A 731 -47.33 2.93 -6.89
C ARG A 731 -46.04 2.66 -7.66
N ALA A 732 -46.13 2.34 -8.95
CA ALA A 732 -44.96 2.09 -9.80
C ALA A 732 -44.16 3.36 -10.17
N ASP A 733 -44.67 4.55 -9.86
CA ASP A 733 -43.98 5.84 -10.03
C ASP A 733 -43.39 6.42 -8.73
N ASP A 734 -43.57 5.76 -7.57
CA ASP A 734 -42.93 6.12 -6.29
C ASP A 734 -41.80 5.13 -5.98
N CYS A 735 -40.60 5.63 -5.71
CA CYS A 735 -39.44 4.79 -5.36
C CYS A 735 -39.47 4.27 -3.91
N LYS A 736 -40.49 4.66 -3.12
CA LYS A 736 -40.52 4.38 -1.67
C LYS A 736 -41.25 3.09 -1.31
N PHE A 737 -40.52 2.26 -0.59
CA PHE A 737 -41.05 1.07 0.07
C PHE A 737 -41.51 1.39 1.50
N ARG A 738 -42.44 0.58 2.01
CA ARG A 738 -42.86 0.57 3.42
C ARG A 738 -42.99 -0.88 3.86
N ALA A 739 -42.57 -1.22 5.07
CA ALA A 739 -42.82 -2.57 5.58
C ALA A 739 -44.31 -2.80 5.86
N ALA A 740 -44.84 -3.92 5.39
CA ALA A 740 -46.24 -4.31 5.50
C ALA A 740 -46.44 -5.43 6.54
N SER A 741 -45.62 -6.47 6.50
CA SER A 741 -45.54 -7.50 7.55
C SER A 741 -44.19 -8.21 7.51
N ASP A 742 -43.67 -8.67 8.65
CA ASP A 742 -42.50 -9.55 8.72
C ASP A 742 -42.75 -10.94 8.09
N SER A 743 -44.00 -11.28 7.72
CA SER A 743 -44.37 -12.56 7.10
C SER A 743 -45.41 -12.38 5.98
N VAL A 744 -45.23 -13.07 4.86
CA VAL A 744 -46.17 -13.06 3.72
C VAL A 744 -47.49 -13.76 4.07
N LEU A 745 -47.45 -14.76 4.96
CA LEU A 745 -48.62 -15.50 5.38
C LEU A 745 -49.57 -14.62 6.20
N SER A 746 -49.04 -13.88 7.18
CA SER A 746 -49.87 -12.94 7.96
C SER A 746 -50.33 -11.76 7.13
N LEU A 747 -49.52 -11.25 6.20
CA LEU A 747 -49.95 -10.21 5.25
C LEU A 747 -51.19 -10.65 4.44
N VAL A 748 -51.14 -11.82 3.79
CA VAL A 748 -52.26 -12.31 2.97
C VAL A 748 -53.47 -12.67 3.83
N TYR A 749 -53.25 -13.22 5.03
CA TYR A 749 -54.32 -13.51 5.99
C TYR A 749 -55.03 -12.25 6.50
N ASP A 750 -54.30 -11.18 6.79
CA ASP A 750 -54.86 -9.89 7.24
C ASP A 750 -55.71 -9.25 6.14
N ILE A 751 -55.17 -9.15 4.90
CA ILE A 751 -55.91 -8.68 3.73
C ILE A 751 -57.16 -9.55 3.46
N ALA A 752 -57.04 -10.89 3.57
CA ALA A 752 -58.16 -11.80 3.40
C ALA A 752 -59.25 -11.65 4.50
N ARG A 753 -58.91 -11.13 5.68
CA ARG A 753 -59.89 -10.86 6.75
C ARG A 753 -60.59 -9.52 6.62
N GLU A 754 -60.00 -8.55 5.92
CA GLU A 754 -60.64 -7.27 5.61
C GLU A 754 -61.46 -7.30 4.31
N HIS A 755 -61.27 -8.31 3.45
CA HIS A 755 -61.95 -8.41 2.16
C HIS A 755 -63.22 -9.30 2.18
N GLU A 756 -64.32 -8.82 1.59
CA GLU A 756 -65.65 -9.48 1.60
C GLU A 756 -65.67 -10.94 1.08
N GLN A 757 -64.70 -11.31 0.24
CA GLN A 757 -64.60 -12.64 -0.37
C GLN A 757 -63.48 -13.52 0.23
N GLY A 758 -62.73 -12.98 1.22
CA GLY A 758 -61.52 -13.62 1.74
C GLY A 758 -61.72 -14.70 2.81
N ASP A 759 -62.95 -14.87 3.34
CA ASP A 759 -63.30 -15.90 4.35
C ASP A 759 -62.73 -17.29 4.04
N ARG A 760 -62.83 -17.75 2.78
CA ARG A 760 -62.33 -19.06 2.34
C ARG A 760 -60.80 -19.15 2.38
N ILE A 761 -60.11 -18.03 2.13
CA ILE A 761 -58.65 -17.93 2.15
C ILE A 761 -58.17 -17.92 3.61
N ALA A 762 -58.74 -17.03 4.43
CA ALA A 762 -58.42 -16.91 5.85
C ALA A 762 -58.64 -18.23 6.61
N SER A 763 -59.79 -18.89 6.41
CA SER A 763 -60.08 -20.19 7.03
C SER A 763 -59.18 -21.33 6.52
N THR A 764 -58.74 -21.29 5.25
CA THR A 764 -57.75 -22.27 4.74
C THR A 764 -56.39 -22.07 5.38
N ILE A 765 -55.93 -20.81 5.55
CA ILE A 765 -54.69 -20.48 6.25
C ILE A 765 -54.76 -20.90 7.73
N GLU A 766 -55.87 -20.62 8.43
CA GLU A 766 -56.08 -21.07 9.82
C GLU A 766 -56.14 -22.59 9.97
N SER A 767 -56.45 -23.34 8.91
CA SER A 767 -56.42 -24.81 8.93
C SER A 767 -55.02 -25.42 8.74
N LEU A 768 -54.05 -24.60 8.31
CA LEU A 768 -52.66 -24.97 8.05
C LEU A 768 -51.70 -24.49 9.13
N CYS A 769 -51.93 -23.29 9.67
CA CYS A 769 -51.06 -22.71 10.70
C CYS A 769 -51.39 -23.29 12.09
N HIS A 770 -50.45 -24.06 12.66
CA HIS A 770 -50.58 -24.63 14.00
C HIS A 770 -50.55 -23.56 15.11
N ASN A 771 -49.85 -22.44 14.91
CA ASN A 771 -49.66 -21.38 15.89
C ASN A 771 -50.26 -20.06 15.41
N LYS A 772 -51.51 -19.78 15.80
CA LYS A 772 -52.23 -18.58 15.34
C LYS A 772 -51.58 -17.23 15.68
N ALA A 773 -50.54 -17.19 16.53
CA ALA A 773 -49.75 -15.97 16.74
C ALA A 773 -49.01 -15.54 15.45
N GLU A 774 -48.52 -16.49 14.64
CA GLU A 774 -47.80 -16.24 13.38
C GLU A 774 -48.66 -15.59 12.29
N LEU A 775 -49.99 -15.69 12.43
CA LEU A 775 -50.96 -15.03 11.54
C LEU A 775 -51.17 -13.55 11.89
N THR A 776 -50.59 -13.05 12.99
CA THR A 776 -50.65 -11.62 13.36
C THR A 776 -49.62 -10.85 12.55
N VAL A 777 -50.01 -9.71 11.97
CA VAL A 777 -49.06 -8.81 11.30
C VAL A 777 -48.05 -8.25 12.30
N SER A 778 -46.77 -8.49 12.03
CA SER A 778 -45.63 -7.99 12.81
C SER A 778 -44.80 -7.03 11.96
N LEU A 779 -44.17 -6.06 12.62
CA LEU A 779 -43.13 -5.20 12.03
C LEU A 779 -41.91 -5.12 12.97
N SER A 780 -41.72 -6.15 13.79
CA SER A 780 -40.68 -6.22 14.83
C SER A 780 -39.30 -6.48 14.24
N ALA A 781 -39.19 -7.36 13.24
CA ALA A 781 -37.93 -7.64 12.54
C ALA A 781 -37.50 -6.41 11.73
N TRP A 782 -38.41 -5.82 10.94
CA TRP A 782 -38.12 -4.57 10.23
C TRP A 782 -37.69 -3.43 11.17
N LYS A 783 -38.41 -3.19 12.28
CA LYS A 783 -38.04 -2.17 13.26
C LYS A 783 -36.72 -2.48 13.97
N ALA A 784 -36.34 -3.75 14.13
CA ALA A 784 -35.04 -4.14 14.66
C ALA A 784 -33.91 -3.87 13.66
N ARG A 785 -34.12 -4.16 12.37
CA ARG A 785 -33.19 -3.81 11.28
C ARG A 785 -32.99 -2.30 11.17
N MET A 786 -34.06 -1.51 11.10
CA MET A 786 -33.98 -0.04 10.96
C MET A 786 -33.34 0.67 12.16
N ARG A 787 -33.28 0.04 13.34
CA ARG A 787 -32.50 0.56 14.48
C ARG A 787 -30.98 0.31 14.36
N ARG A 788 -30.54 -0.45 13.36
CA ARG A 788 -29.15 -0.80 13.09
C ARG A 788 -28.58 -0.16 11.82
N THR A 789 -29.40 0.48 10.99
CA THR A 789 -28.94 1.16 9.77
C THR A 789 -28.08 2.38 10.10
N GLN A 790 -27.03 2.59 9.31
CA GLN A 790 -26.11 3.72 9.42
C GLN A 790 -26.63 4.96 8.67
N GLY A 791 -27.16 4.77 7.46
CA GLY A 791 -27.58 5.83 6.54
C GLY A 791 -29.02 5.68 6.02
N THR A 792 -29.52 6.70 5.31
CA THR A 792 -30.92 6.76 4.84
C THR A 792 -31.04 7.06 3.35
N THR A 793 -31.45 6.05 2.58
CA THR A 793 -31.62 6.11 1.12
C THR A 793 -33.01 6.60 0.68
N PHE A 794 -33.10 7.09 -0.55
CA PHE A 794 -34.27 7.72 -1.17
C PHE A 794 -35.51 6.81 -1.18
N ASN A 795 -35.31 5.50 -1.32
CA ASN A 795 -36.33 4.45 -1.31
C ASN A 795 -36.87 4.11 0.10
N GLY A 796 -36.23 4.63 1.16
CA GLY A 796 -36.59 4.34 2.55
C GLY A 796 -36.08 2.99 3.07
N LEU A 797 -35.27 2.26 2.30
CA LEU A 797 -34.69 0.98 2.73
C LEU A 797 -33.58 1.19 3.76
N GLY A 798 -32.72 2.20 3.59
CA GLY A 798 -31.66 2.54 4.53
C GLY A 798 -30.47 1.58 4.50
N VAL A 799 -29.29 2.13 4.78
CA VAL A 799 -27.99 1.43 4.65
C VAL A 799 -27.75 0.58 5.88
N LEU A 800 -27.66 -0.74 5.71
CA LEU A 800 -27.12 -1.65 6.74
C LEU A 800 -25.87 -2.35 6.19
N VAL A 801 -24.74 -2.12 6.84
CA VAL A 801 -23.42 -2.68 6.49
C VAL A 801 -22.69 -3.17 7.74
N PRO A 802 -21.62 -3.98 7.59
CA PRO A 802 -20.63 -4.11 8.66
C PRO A 802 -20.13 -2.72 9.03
N TYR A 803 -20.18 -2.38 10.32
CA TYR A 803 -19.77 -1.08 10.85
C TYR A 803 -19.21 -1.30 12.25
N ASP A 804 -17.94 -0.95 12.46
CA ASP A 804 -17.34 -0.94 13.79
C ASP A 804 -17.57 0.41 14.47
N LYS A 805 -18.03 0.36 15.72
CA LYS A 805 -18.31 1.54 16.55
C LYS A 805 -17.08 2.08 17.28
N HIS A 806 -15.96 1.36 17.25
CA HIS A 806 -14.71 1.77 17.91
C HIS A 806 -13.76 2.50 16.96
N THR A 807 -13.65 2.02 15.71
CA THR A 807 -12.89 2.68 14.63
C THR A 807 -13.73 3.62 13.76
N GLU A 808 -15.06 3.55 13.85
CA GLU A 808 -16.04 4.25 12.98
C GLU A 808 -15.98 3.83 11.49
N VAL A 809 -15.32 2.70 11.18
CA VAL A 809 -15.15 2.18 9.81
C VAL A 809 -16.32 1.30 9.37
N GLY A 810 -16.73 1.48 8.11
CA GLY A 810 -17.70 0.69 7.35
C GLY A 810 -18.77 1.53 6.65
N TYR A 811 -18.99 2.77 7.11
CA TYR A 811 -19.94 3.72 6.55
C TYR A 811 -19.53 5.16 6.88
N ARG A 812 -19.67 6.03 5.88
CA ARG A 812 -19.55 7.48 6.00
C ARG A 812 -20.76 8.15 5.35
N GLU A 813 -21.26 9.23 5.96
CA GLU A 813 -22.31 10.05 5.34
C GLU A 813 -21.84 10.67 4.02
N LEU A 814 -22.76 10.85 3.06
CA LEU A 814 -22.46 11.58 1.83
C LEU A 814 -22.13 13.06 2.14
N PRO A 815 -21.18 13.69 1.41
CA PRO A 815 -20.77 15.09 1.63
C PRO A 815 -21.87 16.13 1.34
N VAL A 816 -23.06 15.68 0.94
CA VAL A 816 -24.26 16.48 0.74
C VAL A 816 -25.47 15.76 1.30
N SER A 817 -26.33 16.46 2.06
CA SER A 817 -27.59 15.88 2.53
C SER A 817 -28.48 15.39 1.38
N SER A 818 -29.31 14.38 1.63
CA SER A 818 -30.20 13.74 0.65
C SER A 818 -31.12 14.73 -0.10
N LYS A 819 -31.46 15.88 0.52
CA LYS A 819 -32.20 16.99 -0.10
C LYS A 819 -31.37 17.75 -1.15
N VAL A 820 -30.08 17.98 -0.86
CA VAL A 820 -29.14 18.63 -1.78
C VAL A 820 -28.76 17.67 -2.91
N LEU A 821 -28.48 16.39 -2.60
CA LEU A 821 -28.22 15.35 -3.59
C LEU A 821 -29.38 15.25 -4.60
N ARG A 822 -30.62 15.15 -4.12
CA ARG A 822 -31.82 15.13 -4.98
C ARG A 822 -31.89 16.35 -5.89
N GLY A 823 -31.61 17.55 -5.36
CA GLY A 823 -31.56 18.80 -6.13
C GLY A 823 -30.37 18.94 -7.10
N ILE A 824 -29.37 18.07 -7.03
CA ILE A 824 -28.31 17.91 -8.04
C ILE A 824 -28.80 16.92 -9.11
N LEU A 825 -29.26 15.74 -8.70
CA LEU A 825 -29.68 14.67 -9.60
C LEU A 825 -30.92 15.05 -10.44
N ASP A 826 -31.90 15.75 -9.86
CA ASP A 826 -33.05 16.28 -10.61
C ASP A 826 -32.59 17.20 -11.76
N LYS A 827 -31.61 18.06 -11.53
CA LYS A 827 -31.06 18.97 -12.56
C LYS A 827 -30.32 18.21 -13.66
N ILE A 828 -29.51 17.21 -13.31
CA ILE A 828 -28.77 16.41 -14.29
C ILE A 828 -29.74 15.57 -15.14
N ARG A 829 -30.79 15.01 -14.54
CA ARG A 829 -31.81 14.24 -15.27
C ARG A 829 -32.59 15.12 -16.24
N ASP A 830 -33.15 16.22 -15.73
CA ASP A 830 -34.11 17.06 -16.45
C ASP A 830 -33.44 18.02 -17.46
N ALA A 831 -32.11 18.18 -17.41
CA ALA A 831 -31.35 18.93 -18.41
C ALA A 831 -31.16 18.16 -19.74
N PRO A 832 -31.18 18.85 -20.90
CA PRO A 832 -30.85 18.25 -22.20
C PRO A 832 -29.44 17.64 -22.21
N PRO A 833 -29.16 16.55 -22.97
CA PRO A 833 -27.87 15.85 -22.92
C PRO A 833 -26.62 16.70 -23.17
N ALA A 834 -26.73 17.84 -23.87
CA ALA A 834 -25.62 18.77 -24.13
C ALA A 834 -25.39 19.81 -22.99
N GLU A 835 -26.30 19.88 -22.01
CA GLU A 835 -26.30 20.88 -20.92
C GLU A 835 -26.15 20.23 -19.53
N ARG A 836 -25.86 18.92 -19.48
CA ARG A 836 -25.72 18.15 -18.23
C ARG A 836 -24.36 18.40 -17.57
N ASP A 837 -24.36 19.27 -16.57
CA ASP A 837 -23.23 19.44 -15.63
C ASP A 837 -23.20 18.29 -14.61
N THR A 838 -22.35 17.29 -14.84
CA THR A 838 -22.13 16.19 -13.90
C THR A 838 -21.11 16.53 -12.80
N SER A 839 -20.41 17.66 -12.87
CA SER A 839 -19.20 17.93 -12.06
C SER A 839 -19.40 17.70 -10.56
N LYS A 840 -20.57 18.09 -10.03
CA LYS A 840 -20.92 17.90 -8.61
C LYS A 840 -21.26 16.47 -8.23
N LEU A 841 -21.78 15.68 -9.16
CA LEU A 841 -21.93 14.24 -8.97
C LEU A 841 -20.56 13.56 -9.03
N ASP A 842 -19.68 13.98 -9.94
CA ASP A 842 -18.33 13.45 -10.09
C ASP A 842 -17.43 13.76 -8.86
N GLU A 843 -17.61 14.94 -8.23
CA GLU A 843 -17.07 15.26 -6.90
C GLU A 843 -17.53 14.24 -5.84
N ILE A 844 -18.84 14.00 -5.71
CA ILE A 844 -19.41 13.06 -4.72
C ILE A 844 -18.97 11.61 -5.02
N PHE A 845 -18.87 11.23 -6.29
CA PHE A 845 -18.34 9.95 -6.75
C PHE A 845 -16.87 9.77 -6.33
N THR A 846 -16.07 10.83 -6.43
CA THR A 846 -14.67 10.83 -5.97
C THR A 846 -14.58 10.60 -4.46
N TRP A 847 -15.39 11.30 -3.66
CA TRP A 847 -15.47 11.06 -2.21
C TRP A 847 -15.96 9.64 -1.87
N THR A 848 -16.87 9.08 -2.67
CA THR A 848 -17.35 7.70 -2.52
C THR A 848 -16.25 6.67 -2.80
N ASN A 849 -15.38 6.94 -3.78
CA ASN A 849 -14.21 6.08 -4.03
C ASN A 849 -13.18 6.17 -2.90
N ILE A 850 -12.90 7.38 -2.39
CA ILE A 850 -12.04 7.55 -1.20
C ILE A 850 -12.63 6.78 0.00
N GLY A 851 -13.94 6.87 0.21
CA GLY A 851 -14.63 6.06 1.23
C GLY A 851 -14.45 4.56 1.01
N ASN A 852 -14.55 4.06 -0.23
CA ASN A 852 -14.28 2.65 -0.53
C ASN A 852 -12.81 2.25 -0.26
N ASP A 853 -11.84 3.10 -0.61
CA ASP A 853 -10.41 2.85 -0.36
C ASP A 853 -10.09 2.85 1.15
N GLU A 854 -10.85 3.62 1.94
CA GLU A 854 -10.77 3.70 3.41
C GLU A 854 -11.69 2.69 4.15
N GLY A 855 -12.39 1.80 3.43
CA GLY A 855 -13.25 0.75 4.00
C GLY A 855 -14.72 1.10 4.26
N ASP A 856 -15.13 2.35 4.03
CA ASP A 856 -16.49 2.88 4.22
C ASP A 856 -17.47 2.53 3.09
N PHE A 857 -17.53 1.24 2.72
CA PHE A 857 -18.32 0.72 1.59
C PHE A 857 -19.82 1.10 1.64
N GLY A 858 -20.36 1.35 2.84
CA GLY A 858 -21.74 1.82 3.02
C GLY A 858 -22.04 3.16 2.34
N MET A 859 -21.03 4.03 2.19
CA MET A 859 -21.14 5.30 1.46
C MET A 859 -21.45 5.06 -0.03
N GLY A 860 -20.83 4.04 -0.63
CA GLY A 860 -21.13 3.59 -1.99
C GLY A 860 -22.52 2.98 -2.11
N LEU A 861 -22.94 2.18 -1.14
CA LEU A 861 -24.29 1.61 -1.13
C LEU A 861 -25.37 2.71 -1.05
N GLU A 862 -25.16 3.77 -0.26
CA GLU A 862 -26.08 4.91 -0.19
C GLU A 862 -26.22 5.62 -1.54
N LEU A 863 -25.11 6.14 -2.09
CA LEU A 863 -25.13 6.88 -3.36
C LEU A 863 -25.66 6.03 -4.52
N GLY A 864 -25.35 4.74 -4.51
CA GLY A 864 -25.87 3.77 -5.47
C GLY A 864 -27.38 3.64 -5.41
N GLN A 865 -27.96 3.40 -4.23
CA GLN A 865 -29.42 3.33 -4.09
C GLN A 865 -30.13 4.67 -4.36
N ASP A 866 -29.51 5.81 -4.04
CA ASP A 866 -30.06 7.14 -4.32
C ASP A 866 -30.05 7.46 -5.83
N LEU A 867 -28.98 7.11 -6.55
CA LEU A 867 -28.93 7.16 -8.02
C LEU A 867 -29.97 6.22 -8.66
N PHE A 868 -30.18 5.03 -8.07
CA PHE A 868 -31.19 4.07 -8.55
C PHE A 868 -32.59 4.69 -8.56
N CYS A 869 -32.88 5.53 -7.56
CA CYS A 869 -34.14 6.23 -7.35
C CYS A 869 -34.26 7.59 -8.05
N ALA A 870 -33.20 8.07 -8.70
CA ALA A 870 -33.15 9.42 -9.29
C ALA A 870 -33.70 9.47 -10.72
N ASP A 871 -33.52 8.40 -11.49
CA ASP A 871 -34.18 8.21 -12.78
C ASP A 871 -35.68 7.97 -12.61
N LYS A 872 -36.47 8.22 -13.67
CA LYS A 872 -37.94 8.07 -13.68
C LYS A 872 -38.38 7.04 -14.73
N PRO A 873 -39.45 6.26 -14.48
CA PRO A 873 -40.04 5.41 -15.51
C PRO A 873 -40.61 6.24 -16.66
N GLY A 874 -40.72 5.63 -17.85
CA GLY A 874 -41.18 6.29 -19.07
C GLY A 874 -40.18 7.28 -19.71
N VAL A 875 -39.02 7.53 -19.09
CA VAL A 875 -37.96 8.43 -19.57
C VAL A 875 -36.65 7.66 -19.71
N THR A 876 -35.79 8.03 -20.66
CA THR A 876 -34.46 7.42 -20.80
C THR A 876 -33.67 7.53 -19.48
N PRO A 877 -33.23 6.41 -18.88
CA PRO A 877 -32.37 6.46 -17.70
C PRO A 877 -31.08 7.24 -17.98
N VAL A 878 -30.74 8.16 -17.09
CA VAL A 878 -29.59 9.07 -17.17
C VAL A 878 -28.43 8.55 -16.34
N PHE A 879 -28.72 7.90 -15.22
CA PHE A 879 -27.71 7.51 -14.23
C PHE A 879 -27.22 6.07 -14.39
N THR A 880 -27.69 5.30 -15.38
CA THR A 880 -27.35 3.87 -15.57
C THR A 880 -25.87 3.54 -15.40
N LYS A 881 -24.97 4.33 -16.00
CA LYS A 881 -23.52 4.11 -15.91
C LYS A 881 -22.96 4.35 -14.50
N PRO A 882 -23.05 5.57 -13.91
CA PRO A 882 -22.56 5.79 -12.55
C PRO A 882 -23.25 4.89 -11.52
N LEU A 883 -24.55 4.63 -11.66
CA LEU A 883 -25.33 3.70 -10.86
C LEU A 883 -24.73 2.29 -10.85
N THR A 884 -24.57 1.69 -12.03
CA THR A 884 -24.11 0.30 -12.15
C THR A 884 -22.67 0.19 -11.65
N THR A 885 -21.81 1.18 -11.90
CA THR A 885 -20.43 1.18 -11.38
C THR A 885 -20.40 1.25 -9.85
N ILE A 886 -21.14 2.18 -9.22
CA ILE A 886 -21.13 2.33 -7.76
C ILE A 886 -21.70 1.09 -7.07
N LEU A 887 -22.90 0.63 -7.47
CA LEU A 887 -23.52 -0.53 -6.82
C LEU A 887 -22.73 -1.82 -7.08
N ARG A 888 -22.13 -2.01 -8.27
CA ARG A 888 -21.21 -3.14 -8.51
C ARG A 888 -20.04 -3.13 -7.53
N ASN A 889 -19.40 -1.97 -7.34
CA ASN A 889 -18.27 -1.84 -6.43
C ASN A 889 -18.70 -2.10 -4.97
N ALA A 890 -19.78 -1.43 -4.52
CA ALA A 890 -20.31 -1.60 -3.17
C ALA A 890 -20.74 -3.04 -2.87
N TYR A 891 -21.47 -3.71 -3.77
CA TYR A 891 -21.86 -5.11 -3.58
C TYR A 891 -20.66 -6.06 -3.58
N ASN A 892 -19.63 -5.82 -4.40
CA ASN A 892 -18.41 -6.63 -4.38
C ASN A 892 -17.65 -6.48 -3.06
N LEU A 893 -17.42 -5.24 -2.60
CA LEU A 893 -16.70 -4.95 -1.37
C LEU A 893 -17.44 -5.42 -0.11
N LEU A 894 -18.79 -5.34 -0.12
CA LEU A 894 -19.65 -5.88 0.95
C LEU A 894 -19.86 -7.41 0.91
N GLY A 895 -19.18 -8.13 -0.01
CA GLY A 895 -19.33 -9.59 -0.18
C GLY A 895 -20.65 -10.04 -0.82
N ARG A 896 -21.51 -9.11 -1.25
CA ARG A 896 -22.86 -9.33 -1.83
C ARG A 896 -22.84 -9.53 -3.35
N LYS A 897 -21.72 -10.01 -3.91
CA LYS A 897 -21.43 -10.09 -5.35
C LYS A 897 -22.51 -10.75 -6.23
N ALA A 898 -23.34 -11.64 -5.67
CA ALA A 898 -24.45 -12.25 -6.41
C ALA A 898 -25.57 -11.25 -6.78
N PHE A 899 -25.67 -10.08 -6.14
CA PHE A 899 -26.55 -8.99 -6.58
C PHE A 899 -26.07 -8.27 -7.86
N VAL A 900 -24.82 -8.47 -8.29
CA VAL A 900 -24.25 -7.77 -9.45
C VAL A 900 -24.90 -8.19 -10.79
N PRO A 901 -25.08 -9.49 -11.12
CA PRO A 901 -25.86 -9.89 -12.29
C PRO A 901 -27.30 -9.33 -12.29
N VAL A 902 -27.97 -9.35 -11.13
CA VAL A 902 -29.33 -8.81 -10.96
C VAL A 902 -29.39 -7.32 -11.28
N LEU A 903 -28.41 -6.57 -10.77
CA LEU A 903 -28.24 -5.15 -11.04
C LEU A 903 -28.02 -4.89 -12.53
N GLU A 904 -27.17 -5.67 -13.19
CA GLU A 904 -26.81 -5.47 -14.59
C GLU A 904 -27.95 -5.84 -15.55
N GLU A 905 -28.63 -6.97 -15.33
CA GLU A 905 -29.85 -7.33 -16.07
C GLU A 905 -30.92 -6.24 -15.88
N HIS A 906 -31.15 -5.81 -14.64
CA HIS A 906 -32.18 -4.80 -14.36
C HIS A 906 -31.84 -3.41 -14.91
N THR A 907 -30.58 -2.94 -14.81
CA THR A 907 -30.20 -1.63 -15.36
C THR A 907 -30.16 -1.63 -16.89
N GLN A 908 -29.87 -2.77 -17.54
CA GLN A 908 -30.07 -2.93 -18.98
C GLN A 908 -31.56 -2.94 -19.35
N TRP A 909 -32.39 -3.68 -18.62
CA TRP A 909 -33.84 -3.73 -18.81
C TRP A 909 -34.50 -2.35 -18.69
N ARG A 910 -34.14 -1.56 -17.67
CA ARG A 910 -34.63 -0.18 -17.49
C ARG A 910 -34.36 0.72 -18.70
N VAL A 911 -33.31 0.43 -19.49
CA VAL A 911 -32.99 1.15 -20.73
C VAL A 911 -33.76 0.60 -21.94
N SER A 912 -33.92 -0.73 -22.09
CA SER A 912 -34.69 -1.29 -23.21
C SER A 912 -36.19 -1.01 -23.11
N GLN A 913 -36.76 -1.03 -21.90
CA GLN A 913 -38.17 -0.65 -21.66
C GLN A 913 -38.51 0.72 -22.23
N PHE A 914 -37.65 1.72 -22.02
CA PHE A 914 -37.84 3.05 -22.59
C PHE A 914 -37.83 3.01 -24.14
N GLN A 915 -36.93 2.23 -24.74
CA GLN A 915 -36.77 2.14 -26.20
C GLN A 915 -37.92 1.41 -26.89
N GLU A 916 -38.46 0.36 -26.28
CA GLU A 916 -39.49 -0.50 -26.87
C GLU A 916 -40.93 -0.03 -26.58
N LEU A 917 -41.16 0.56 -25.40
CA LEU A 917 -42.51 0.77 -24.86
C LEU A 917 -42.78 2.23 -24.45
N GLY A 918 -41.73 3.02 -24.19
CA GLY A 918 -41.81 4.46 -23.93
C GLY A 918 -42.74 4.81 -22.77
N GLU A 919 -43.57 5.85 -22.97
CA GLU A 919 -44.54 6.34 -21.97
C GLU A 919 -45.59 5.29 -21.53
N LYS A 920 -45.75 4.17 -22.24
CA LYS A 920 -46.67 3.09 -21.84
C LYS A 920 -46.16 2.31 -20.62
N CYS A 921 -44.86 2.32 -20.35
CA CYS A 921 -44.29 1.72 -19.16
C CYS A 921 -44.25 2.70 -17.99
N ALA A 922 -45.38 2.82 -17.30
CA ALA A 922 -45.55 3.59 -16.05
C ALA A 922 -44.85 2.93 -14.83
N GLY A 923 -43.65 2.37 -15.02
CA GLY A 923 -42.82 1.72 -13.99
C GLY A 923 -43.09 0.23 -13.74
N LEU A 924 -44.12 -0.33 -14.41
CA LEU A 924 -44.56 -1.71 -14.30
C LEU A 924 -43.48 -2.74 -14.71
N ALA A 925 -43.45 -3.88 -14.02
CA ALA A 925 -42.63 -5.04 -14.38
C ALA A 925 -43.15 -5.77 -15.66
N PRO A 926 -42.31 -6.56 -16.36
CA PRO A 926 -42.69 -7.29 -17.58
C PRO A 926 -43.96 -8.14 -17.46
N GLY A 927 -44.09 -8.93 -16.39
CA GLY A 927 -45.24 -9.78 -16.14
C GLY A 927 -46.54 -8.98 -15.99
N CYS A 928 -46.49 -7.75 -15.45
CA CYS A 928 -47.65 -6.86 -15.39
C CYS A 928 -48.09 -6.37 -16.79
N LEU A 929 -47.13 -6.17 -17.70
CA LEU A 929 -47.39 -5.85 -19.11
C LEU A 929 -47.86 -7.09 -19.90
N ALA A 930 -47.67 -8.30 -19.37
CA ALA A 930 -48.30 -9.52 -19.88
C ALA A 930 -49.74 -9.65 -19.38
N LEU A 931 -50.01 -9.40 -18.08
CA LEU A 931 -51.36 -9.37 -17.53
C LEU A 931 -52.27 -8.35 -18.26
N GLN A 932 -51.77 -7.16 -18.58
CA GLN A 932 -52.49 -6.14 -19.38
C GLN A 932 -52.81 -6.55 -20.84
N LYS A 933 -52.30 -7.69 -21.33
CA LYS A 933 -52.63 -8.25 -22.65
C LYS A 933 -53.61 -9.42 -22.57
N ILE A 934 -53.97 -9.84 -21.35
CA ILE A 934 -54.86 -10.97 -21.04
C ILE A 934 -56.23 -10.44 -20.58
N SER A 935 -56.29 -9.22 -20.04
CA SER A 935 -57.49 -8.40 -19.81
C SER A 935 -58.01 -7.71 -21.07
#